data_AF-K9QL48-F1
#
_entry.id   AF-K9QL48-F1
#
_cell.length_a   1.000
_cell.length_b   1.000
_cell.length_c   1.000
_cell.angle_alpha   90.00
_cell.angle_beta   90.00
_cell.angle_gamma   90.00
#
_symmetry.space_group_name_H-M   'P 1'
#
loop_
_entity.id
_entity.type
_entity.pdbx_description
1 polymer ?
#
loop_
_entity_poly.entity_id
_entity_poly.type
_entity_poly.pdbx_seq_one_letter_code
_entity_poly.pdbx_strand_id
1 'polypeptide(L)'
;MYLNLLDKIGDWNPQFLREIKGRLKPFHLIFAFAISLISQLGLFLYHLGKYPHNKYPMNGVYCNLSKVYQKQIESVYKLIDQTQKQVNFYSSKKNYDLTKLLDSQDKLQSLKAQQKQLDYNLYQQPCPISEINFQMWWRDHWEYIFLTLCVVFIYTLLVAGTYLLVNNLAQEERRGTLNFIRLSPQSETSILTGKMLGVPIIIYLIILLAIPLHIWSGISAKIAISYIFSFYILLGASCFFFYSATLLFGLMSNRFSGLQPWLASGAVFMFLITIMQLALNTQNLHTTAAWLRLLSPFDMTKYLFPNLFNRGNPSLLSETQFFYIPLGKNVFTFIGLHLFNYGVSCYWIWQALKRRFRNPNATLLSKGQSYLLLAGAQVIFWGFTLQYTKNYCPAYRQYKPINCYYDLNYQIGQNFFWIVLFNLVLLTCLLVILSPHRQQIQDWARYRHQQTSSSGAFSNKSVWRDLIWHDKSPIIVSVALSLIIITIPLLVWIILAPALNTHDNNAIEWVNKIGRMKAILGLAMFISLAMIYATIAQRILLLKTPRRTLFAIATIGVLIFTPPTIYSLLNITPEADSVFWLFSNFPWLGLEHSATFTVFMSLLAEVTVLTLLNLHLTNQVKLAGESATKALLAGR
;
A
#
# COMPACT_ATOMS: atom_id res chain seq x y z
N MET A 1 13.64 -39.60 -22.05
CA MET A 1 13.13 -38.92 -20.84
C MET A 1 12.93 -37.40 -21.05
N TYR A 2 13.81 -36.70 -21.77
CA TYR A 2 13.68 -35.25 -22.06
C TYR A 2 12.49 -34.89 -22.97
N LEU A 3 12.19 -35.71 -24.00
CA LEU A 3 11.04 -35.53 -24.89
C LEU A 3 9.70 -35.59 -24.13
N ASN A 4 9.49 -36.64 -23.31
CA ASN A 4 8.27 -36.77 -22.48
C ASN A 4 8.00 -35.59 -21.54
N LEU A 5 9.02 -34.88 -21.07
CA LEU A 5 8.85 -33.77 -20.14
C LEU A 5 8.50 -32.47 -20.87
N LEU A 6 9.09 -32.23 -22.04
CA LEU A 6 8.72 -31.11 -22.92
C LEU A 6 7.31 -31.29 -23.49
N ASP A 7 6.95 -32.51 -23.89
CA ASP A 7 5.62 -32.84 -24.40
C ASP A 7 4.58 -32.63 -23.29
N LYS A 8 4.84 -33.13 -22.07
CA LYS A 8 3.96 -32.93 -20.91
C LYS A 8 3.79 -31.46 -20.50
N ILE A 9 4.84 -30.64 -20.62
CA ILE A 9 4.75 -29.19 -20.38
C ILE A 9 3.96 -28.50 -21.50
N GLY A 10 4.15 -28.93 -22.75
CA GLY A 10 3.42 -28.45 -23.92
C GLY A 10 1.92 -28.72 -23.82
N ASP A 11 1.55 -29.91 -23.38
CA ASP A 11 0.16 -30.30 -23.14
C ASP A 11 -0.47 -29.55 -21.96
N TRP A 12 0.32 -29.26 -20.92
CA TRP A 12 -0.16 -28.53 -19.75
C TRP A 12 -0.40 -27.04 -20.03
N ASN A 13 0.58 -26.36 -20.64
CA ASN A 13 0.46 -24.96 -21.02
C ASN A 13 1.29 -24.66 -22.29
N PRO A 14 0.68 -24.73 -23.48
CA PRO A 14 1.39 -24.49 -24.74
C PRO A 14 1.93 -23.07 -24.88
N GLN A 15 1.26 -22.08 -24.27
CA GLN A 15 1.75 -20.70 -24.25
C GLN A 15 3.03 -20.57 -23.41
N PHE A 16 3.12 -21.27 -22.28
CA PHE A 16 4.35 -21.32 -21.48
C PHE A 16 5.51 -21.94 -22.26
N LEU A 17 5.29 -23.08 -22.92
CA LEU A 17 6.31 -23.74 -23.75
C LEU A 17 6.79 -22.81 -24.88
N ARG A 18 5.88 -22.08 -25.52
CA ARG A 18 6.22 -21.08 -26.54
C ARG A 18 7.16 -20.01 -26.01
N GLU A 19 6.89 -19.46 -24.83
CA GLU A 19 7.73 -18.42 -24.22
C GLU A 19 9.09 -18.98 -23.80
N ILE A 20 9.15 -20.19 -23.23
CA ILE A 20 10.40 -20.89 -22.92
C ILE A 20 11.27 -21.02 -24.18
N LYS A 21 10.73 -21.60 -25.25
CA LYS A 21 11.46 -21.83 -26.50
C LYS A 21 11.94 -20.53 -27.14
N GLY A 22 11.15 -19.47 -27.04
CA GLY A 22 11.51 -18.15 -27.57
C GLY A 22 12.62 -17.44 -26.80
N ARG A 23 12.74 -17.69 -25.49
CA ARG A 23 13.57 -16.89 -24.57
C ARG A 23 14.80 -17.62 -24.05
N LEU A 24 14.75 -18.93 -23.83
CA LEU A 24 15.90 -19.73 -23.37
C LEU A 24 16.81 -20.10 -24.53
N LYS A 25 17.42 -19.08 -25.15
CA LYS A 25 18.48 -19.26 -26.15
C LYS A 25 19.84 -19.41 -25.45
N PRO A 26 20.81 -20.16 -26.03
CA PRO A 26 22.14 -20.37 -25.42
C PRO A 26 22.80 -19.07 -24.94
N PHE A 27 22.72 -18.01 -25.75
CA PHE A 27 23.25 -16.69 -25.39
C PHE A 27 22.62 -16.11 -24.11
N HIS A 28 21.31 -16.17 -23.97
CA HIS A 28 20.61 -15.67 -22.77
C HIS A 28 20.90 -16.53 -21.54
N LEU A 29 21.10 -17.85 -21.71
CA LEU A 29 21.50 -18.74 -20.64
C LEU A 29 22.88 -18.37 -20.10
N ILE A 30 23.87 -18.23 -20.99
CA ILE A 30 25.24 -17.82 -20.61
C ILE A 30 25.21 -16.48 -19.89
N PHE A 31 24.44 -15.52 -20.41
CA PHE A 31 24.30 -14.20 -19.80
C PHE A 31 23.67 -14.25 -18.40
N ALA A 32 22.60 -15.04 -18.22
CA ALA A 32 21.97 -15.23 -16.92
C ALA A 32 22.94 -15.85 -15.89
N PHE A 33 23.71 -16.86 -16.32
CA PHE A 33 24.76 -17.48 -15.50
C PHE A 33 25.83 -16.46 -15.10
N ALA A 34 26.37 -15.72 -16.07
CA ALA A 34 27.41 -14.73 -15.83
C ALA A 34 26.96 -13.64 -14.85
N ILE A 35 25.77 -13.04 -15.07
CA ILE A 35 25.23 -12.01 -14.16
C ILE A 35 25.03 -12.55 -12.76
N SER A 36 24.42 -13.72 -12.62
CA SER A 36 24.15 -14.31 -11.31
C SER A 36 25.46 -14.57 -10.56
N LEU A 37 26.44 -15.19 -11.23
CA LEU A 37 27.73 -15.53 -10.63
C LEU A 37 28.56 -14.29 -10.26
N ILE A 38 28.64 -13.29 -11.15
CA ILE A 38 29.35 -12.03 -10.87
C ILE A 38 28.71 -11.30 -9.69
N SER A 39 27.38 -11.24 -9.64
CA SER A 39 26.67 -10.55 -8.54
C SER A 39 26.88 -11.27 -7.20
N GLN A 40 26.82 -12.60 -7.20
CA GLN A 40 27.08 -13.42 -6.01
C GLN A 40 28.53 -13.28 -5.53
N LEU A 41 29.49 -13.33 -6.45
CA LEU A 41 30.91 -13.15 -6.13
C LEU A 41 31.18 -11.74 -5.59
N GLY A 42 30.61 -10.71 -6.22
CA GLY A 42 30.74 -9.31 -5.77
C GLY A 42 30.19 -9.10 -4.36
N LEU A 43 29.02 -9.68 -4.06
CA LEU A 43 28.44 -9.62 -2.71
C LEU A 43 29.33 -10.33 -1.68
N PHE A 44 29.81 -11.53 -2.00
CA PHE A 44 30.71 -12.27 -1.11
C PHE A 44 32.02 -11.51 -0.86
N LEU A 45 32.67 -10.99 -1.90
CA LEU A 45 33.89 -10.21 -1.79
C LEU A 45 33.69 -8.91 -1.01
N TYR A 46 32.55 -8.24 -1.17
CA TYR A 46 32.21 -7.04 -0.39
C TYR A 46 32.19 -7.32 1.12
N HIS A 47 31.62 -8.45 1.54
CA HIS A 47 31.63 -8.87 2.94
C HIS A 47 33.01 -9.34 3.39
N LEU A 48 33.76 -10.04 2.53
CA LEU A 48 35.13 -10.46 2.81
C LEU A 48 36.08 -9.27 3.00
N GLY A 49 35.86 -8.15 2.30
CA GLY A 49 36.59 -6.90 2.52
C GLY A 49 36.42 -6.29 3.91
N LYS A 50 35.44 -6.74 4.70
CA LYS A 50 35.22 -6.34 6.10
C LYS A 50 35.83 -7.31 7.12
N TYR A 51 36.69 -8.22 6.66
CA TYR A 51 37.35 -9.20 7.52
C TYR A 51 38.19 -8.49 8.60
N PRO A 52 38.10 -8.92 9.87
CA PRO A 52 38.82 -8.27 10.95
C PRO A 52 40.31 -8.65 10.85
N HIS A 53 41.14 -7.67 10.52
CA HIS A 53 42.60 -7.80 10.46
C HIS A 53 43.26 -7.31 11.75
N ASN A 54 44.59 -7.30 11.78
CA ASN A 54 45.42 -6.92 12.94
C ASN A 54 45.20 -5.47 13.43
N LYS A 55 44.46 -4.65 12.67
CA LYS A 55 44.07 -3.27 13.04
C LYS A 55 42.61 -3.16 13.49
N TYR A 56 41.93 -4.28 13.75
CA TYR A 56 40.55 -4.27 14.24
C TYR A 56 40.51 -3.57 15.62
N PRO A 57 39.63 -2.59 15.83
CA PRO A 57 39.65 -1.78 17.04
C PRO A 57 39.20 -2.60 18.26
N MET A 58 39.82 -2.36 19.43
CA MET A 58 39.47 -3.05 20.69
C MET A 58 38.02 -2.80 21.10
N ASN A 59 37.45 -1.63 20.79
CA ASN A 59 36.03 -1.32 21.02
C ASN A 59 35.06 -2.01 20.04
N GLY A 60 35.56 -2.75 19.05
CA GLY A 60 34.76 -3.40 18.03
C GLY A 60 33.85 -4.51 18.60
N VAL A 61 32.72 -4.75 17.94
CA VAL A 61 31.69 -5.72 18.33
C VAL A 61 32.24 -7.15 18.47
N TYR A 62 33.26 -7.49 17.67
CA TYR A 62 33.83 -8.84 17.62
C TYR A 62 35.03 -9.05 18.55
N CYS A 63 35.45 -8.05 19.32
CA CYS A 63 36.53 -8.20 20.29
C CYS A 63 35.98 -8.67 21.64
N ASN A 64 36.40 -9.84 22.13
CA ASN A 64 35.91 -10.37 23.42
C ASN A 64 36.28 -9.46 24.59
N LEU A 65 37.47 -8.84 24.54
CA LEU A 65 37.95 -7.91 25.56
C LEU A 65 37.17 -6.59 25.63
N SER A 66 36.48 -6.20 24.56
CA SER A 66 35.68 -4.96 24.50
C SER A 66 34.71 -4.85 25.68
N LYS A 67 33.95 -5.92 25.93
CA LYS A 67 32.97 -5.97 27.04
C LYS A 67 33.62 -5.95 28.41
N VAL A 68 34.83 -6.51 28.54
CA VAL A 68 35.59 -6.53 29.80
C VAL A 68 36.05 -5.11 30.14
N TYR A 69 36.69 -4.43 29.19
CA TYR A 69 37.13 -3.05 29.37
C TYR A 69 35.94 -2.10 29.58
N GLN A 70 34.84 -2.26 28.86
CA GLN A 70 33.62 -1.47 29.08
C GLN A 70 33.07 -1.61 30.51
N LYS A 71 33.02 -2.84 31.05
CA LYS A 71 32.59 -3.08 32.43
C LYS A 71 33.56 -2.49 33.46
N GLN A 72 34.87 -2.58 33.21
CA GLN A 72 35.88 -1.98 34.09
C GLN A 72 35.80 -0.45 34.07
N ILE A 73 35.57 0.15 32.91
CA ILE A 73 35.36 1.60 32.78
C ILE A 73 34.09 1.99 33.55
N GLU A 74 32.98 1.27 33.40
CA GLU A 74 31.74 1.55 34.13
C GLU A 74 31.90 1.43 35.65
N SER A 75 32.66 0.44 36.14
CA SER A 75 32.92 0.29 37.58
C SER A 75 33.82 1.41 38.12
N VAL A 76 34.86 1.80 37.38
CA VAL A 76 35.72 2.94 37.73
C VAL A 76 34.92 4.24 37.74
N TYR A 77 34.03 4.47 36.76
CA TYR A 77 33.14 5.64 36.76
C TYR A 77 32.26 5.70 38.03
N LYS A 78 31.68 4.58 38.47
CA LYS A 78 30.89 4.52 39.72
C LYS A 78 31.73 4.84 40.95
N LEU A 79 32.97 4.33 41.01
CA LEU A 79 33.90 4.63 42.10
C LEU A 79 34.35 6.09 42.10
N ILE A 80 34.55 6.69 40.92
CA ILE A 80 34.87 8.12 40.77
C ILE A 80 33.70 8.96 41.30
N ASP A 81 32.45 8.67 40.91
CA ASP A 81 31.26 9.41 41.39
C ASP A 81 31.08 9.31 42.91
N GLN A 82 31.24 8.11 43.48
CA GLN A 82 31.19 7.90 44.93
C GLN A 82 32.30 8.65 45.67
N THR A 83 33.53 8.59 45.16
CA THR A 83 34.68 9.28 45.78
C THR A 83 34.54 10.80 45.64
N GLN A 84 34.01 11.30 44.53
CA GLN A 84 33.70 12.72 44.34
C GLN A 84 32.65 13.21 45.34
N LYS A 85 31.62 12.41 45.65
CA LYS A 85 30.65 12.72 46.71
C LYS A 85 31.30 12.78 48.09
N GLN A 86 32.25 11.89 48.38
CA GLN A 86 33.02 11.93 49.63
C GLN A 86 33.88 13.19 49.71
N VAL A 87 34.57 13.57 48.64
CA VAL A 87 35.32 14.84 48.56
C VAL A 87 34.40 16.04 48.82
N ASN A 88 33.22 16.08 48.19
CA ASN A 88 32.25 17.16 48.39
C ASN A 88 31.68 17.17 49.83
N PHE A 89 31.54 16.01 50.47
CA PHE A 89 31.06 15.88 51.85
C PHE A 89 32.09 16.37 52.87
N TYR A 90 33.35 15.91 52.77
CA TYR A 90 34.44 16.29 53.68
C TYR A 90 35.00 17.70 53.43
N SER A 91 34.70 18.32 52.29
CA SER A 91 35.00 19.74 52.03
C SER A 91 33.91 20.69 52.52
N SER A 92 32.76 20.17 52.96
CA SER A 92 31.67 21.00 53.47
C SER A 92 31.99 21.57 54.85
N LYS A 93 31.57 22.83 55.11
CA LYS A 93 31.79 23.53 56.39
C LYS A 93 31.34 22.75 57.64
N LYS A 94 30.39 21.80 57.50
CA LYS A 94 29.75 21.10 58.62
C LYS A 94 30.46 19.79 59.00
N ASN A 95 31.12 19.12 58.05
CA ASN A 95 31.72 17.79 58.22
C ASN A 95 33.20 17.78 57.79
N TYR A 96 33.90 18.90 57.99
CA TYR A 96 35.26 19.11 57.51
C TYR A 96 36.27 18.20 58.22
N ASP A 97 36.99 17.39 57.44
CA ASP A 97 38.03 16.48 57.93
C ASP A 97 39.21 16.48 56.93
N LEU A 98 40.31 17.14 57.29
CA LEU A 98 41.44 17.41 56.40
C LEU A 98 42.14 16.12 55.95
N THR A 99 42.31 15.13 56.84
CA THR A 99 43.02 13.89 56.51
C THR A 99 42.20 13.02 55.56
N LYS A 100 40.88 12.88 55.80
CA LYS A 100 39.98 12.14 54.90
C LYS A 100 39.75 12.85 53.57
N LEU A 101 39.80 14.19 53.56
CA LEU A 101 39.71 14.98 52.33
C LEU A 101 40.92 14.74 51.43
N LEU A 102 42.14 14.80 51.98
CA LEU A 102 43.38 14.52 51.23
C LEU A 102 43.39 13.07 50.70
N ASP A 103 43.06 12.08 51.55
CA ASP A 103 42.96 10.67 51.14
C ASP A 103 41.92 10.44 50.03
N SER A 104 40.76 11.10 50.12
CA SER A 104 39.73 11.03 49.07
C SER A 104 40.15 11.71 47.77
N GLN A 105 40.95 12.79 47.84
CA GLN A 105 41.49 13.48 46.66
C GLN A 105 42.58 12.64 45.95
N ASP A 106 43.49 12.02 46.71
CA ASP A 106 44.52 11.12 46.16
C ASP A 106 43.89 9.88 45.52
N LYS A 107 42.88 9.30 46.18
CA LYS A 107 42.08 8.20 45.63
C LYS A 107 41.34 8.62 44.35
N LEU A 108 40.79 9.83 44.29
CA LEU A 108 40.14 10.34 43.09
C LEU A 108 41.14 10.51 41.93
N GLN A 109 42.35 11.01 42.20
CA GLN A 109 43.39 11.19 41.18
C GLN A 109 43.86 9.85 40.62
N SER A 110 44.09 8.85 41.47
CA SER A 110 44.46 7.50 41.03
C SER A 110 43.36 6.84 40.18
N LEU A 111 42.08 6.96 40.58
CA LEU A 111 40.96 6.44 39.80
C LEU A 111 40.82 7.13 38.44
N LYS A 112 41.01 8.46 38.36
CA LYS A 112 41.01 9.19 37.08
C LYS A 112 42.17 8.77 36.16
N ALA A 113 43.34 8.49 36.72
CA ALA A 113 44.48 7.97 35.95
C ALA A 113 44.17 6.56 35.41
N GLN A 114 43.59 5.69 36.24
CA GLN A 114 43.16 4.35 35.85
C GLN A 114 42.10 4.40 34.73
N GLN A 115 41.12 5.30 34.85
CA GLN A 115 40.11 5.51 33.80
C GLN A 115 40.77 5.88 32.47
N LYS A 116 41.68 6.88 32.46
CA LYS A 116 42.37 7.33 31.26
C LYS A 116 43.17 6.21 30.58
N GLN A 117 43.79 5.33 31.38
CA GLN A 117 44.51 4.17 30.87
C GLN A 117 43.57 3.14 30.23
N LEU A 118 42.43 2.84 30.87
CA LEU A 118 41.43 1.93 30.31
C LEU A 118 40.81 2.49 29.02
N ASP A 119 40.51 3.78 28.97
CA ASP A 119 40.02 4.46 27.77
C ASP A 119 41.06 4.41 26.64
N TYR A 120 42.35 4.63 26.94
CA TYR A 120 43.43 4.47 25.96
C TYR A 120 43.48 3.04 25.40
N ASN A 121 43.42 2.03 26.26
CA ASN A 121 43.44 0.63 25.83
C ASN A 121 42.22 0.26 24.98
N LEU A 122 41.04 0.79 25.30
CA LEU A 122 39.81 0.49 24.56
C LEU A 122 39.72 1.18 23.20
N TYR A 123 40.19 2.43 23.09
CA TYR A 123 39.98 3.24 21.89
C TYR A 123 41.22 3.38 21.00
N GLN A 124 42.43 3.27 21.55
CA GLN A 124 43.68 3.49 20.81
C GLN A 124 44.40 2.20 20.46
N GLN A 125 44.20 1.11 21.21
CA GLN A 125 44.85 -0.16 20.91
C GLN A 125 44.00 -1.07 20.01
N PRO A 126 44.65 -1.83 19.10
CA PRO A 126 43.96 -2.86 18.33
C PRO A 126 43.63 -4.07 19.21
N CYS A 127 42.54 -4.77 18.87
CA CYS A 127 42.21 -6.04 19.50
C CYS A 127 43.24 -7.11 19.12
N PRO A 128 43.78 -7.87 20.08
CA PRO A 128 44.63 -9.03 19.79
C PRO A 128 43.89 -10.05 18.91
N ILE A 129 44.57 -10.64 17.92
CA ILE A 129 43.95 -11.56 16.95
C ILE A 129 43.30 -12.77 17.65
N SER A 130 43.92 -13.27 18.72
CA SER A 130 43.39 -14.38 19.52
C SER A 130 42.07 -14.07 20.22
N GLU A 131 41.79 -12.79 20.46
CA GLU A 131 40.60 -12.31 21.16
C GLU A 131 39.47 -11.88 20.20
N ILE A 132 39.72 -11.96 18.90
CA ILE A 132 38.72 -11.69 17.87
C ILE A 132 37.82 -12.91 17.71
N ASN A 133 36.51 -12.70 17.90
CA ASN A 133 35.50 -13.72 17.71
C ASN A 133 35.16 -13.88 16.21
N PHE A 134 36.03 -14.61 15.49
CA PHE A 134 35.83 -14.91 14.06
C PHE A 134 34.54 -15.69 13.79
N GLN A 135 34.11 -16.56 14.72
CA GLN A 135 32.88 -17.32 14.57
C GLN A 135 31.64 -16.41 14.54
N MET A 136 31.59 -15.42 15.43
CA MET A 136 30.52 -14.42 15.45
C MET A 136 30.57 -13.54 14.20
N TRP A 137 31.77 -13.12 13.77
CA TRP A 137 31.94 -12.35 12.53
C TRP A 137 31.38 -13.11 11.32
N TRP A 138 31.74 -14.39 11.17
CA TRP A 138 31.31 -15.22 10.03
C TRP A 138 29.78 -15.40 10.04
N ARG A 139 29.19 -15.70 11.20
CA ARG A 139 27.73 -15.82 11.36
C ARG A 139 27.00 -14.55 10.92
N ASP A 140 27.40 -13.39 11.44
CA ASP A 140 26.77 -12.10 11.11
C ASP A 140 27.01 -11.73 9.63
N HIS A 141 28.21 -12.03 9.13
CA HIS A 141 28.63 -12.15 7.72
C HIS A 141 27.55 -12.77 6.82
N TRP A 142 27.25 -14.03 7.11
CA TRP A 142 26.28 -14.79 6.34
C TRP A 142 24.87 -14.27 6.49
N GLU A 143 24.52 -13.77 7.68
CA GLU A 143 23.24 -13.12 7.89
C GLU A 143 23.07 -11.90 6.98
N TYR A 144 24.08 -11.02 6.89
CA TYR A 144 24.01 -9.86 6.00
C TYR A 144 23.93 -10.23 4.52
N ILE A 145 24.67 -11.27 4.08
CA ILE A 145 24.57 -11.80 2.72
C ILE A 145 23.15 -12.30 2.45
N PHE A 146 22.60 -13.12 3.36
CA PHE A 146 21.24 -13.65 3.28
C PHE A 146 20.19 -12.53 3.15
N LEU A 147 20.26 -11.55 4.05
CA LEU A 147 19.34 -10.41 4.10
C LEU A 147 19.43 -9.53 2.84
N THR A 148 20.65 -9.32 2.32
CA THR A 148 20.86 -8.57 1.07
C THR A 148 20.24 -9.30 -0.11
N LEU A 149 20.44 -10.61 -0.20
CA LEU A 149 19.82 -11.44 -1.24
C LEU A 149 18.28 -11.44 -1.15
N CYS A 150 17.69 -11.45 0.06
CA CYS A 150 16.23 -11.29 0.22
C CYS A 150 15.72 -10.02 -0.47
N VAL A 151 16.35 -8.87 -0.20
CA VAL A 151 15.97 -7.58 -0.78
C VAL A 151 16.19 -7.56 -2.30
N VAL A 152 17.34 -8.07 -2.76
CA VAL A 152 17.65 -8.17 -4.20
C VAL A 152 16.64 -9.06 -4.92
N PHE A 153 16.23 -10.18 -4.34
CA PHE A 153 15.23 -11.08 -4.93
C PHE A 153 13.88 -10.40 -5.08
N ILE A 154 13.42 -9.67 -4.04
CA ILE A 154 12.17 -8.89 -4.09
C ILE A 154 12.21 -7.88 -5.25
N TYR A 155 13.24 -7.02 -5.31
CA TYR A 155 13.32 -6.00 -6.36
C TYR A 155 13.48 -6.62 -7.75
N THR A 156 14.38 -7.59 -7.90
CA THR A 156 14.69 -8.19 -9.20
C THR A 156 13.47 -8.90 -9.79
N LEU A 157 12.77 -9.72 -9.00
CA LEU A 157 11.56 -10.39 -9.48
C LEU A 157 10.45 -9.39 -9.77
N LEU A 158 10.09 -8.54 -8.82
CA LEU A 158 8.92 -7.69 -8.95
C LEU A 158 9.12 -6.57 -9.97
N VAL A 159 10.28 -5.91 -10.01
CA VAL A 159 10.53 -4.75 -10.89
C VAL A 159 10.89 -5.21 -12.31
N ALA A 160 11.86 -6.11 -12.45
CA ALA A 160 12.31 -6.57 -13.77
C ALA A 160 11.26 -7.48 -14.42
N GLY A 161 10.61 -8.36 -13.65
CA GLY A 161 9.51 -9.19 -14.16
C GLY A 161 8.33 -8.36 -14.64
N THR A 162 7.97 -7.29 -13.91
CA THR A 162 6.94 -6.33 -14.34
C THR A 162 7.30 -5.68 -15.68
N TYR A 163 8.54 -5.19 -15.81
CA TYR A 163 9.03 -4.59 -17.05
C TYR A 163 8.90 -5.56 -18.23
N LEU A 164 9.39 -6.80 -18.07
CA LEU A 164 9.38 -7.80 -19.13
C LEU A 164 7.97 -8.18 -19.57
N LEU A 165 7.03 -8.32 -18.63
CA LEU A 165 5.63 -8.65 -18.94
C LEU A 165 4.94 -7.55 -19.73
N VAL A 166 5.02 -6.29 -19.29
CA VAL A 166 4.40 -5.17 -20.02
C VAL A 166 5.07 -4.97 -21.37
N ASN A 167 6.40 -5.04 -21.43
CA ASN A 167 7.13 -4.89 -22.69
C ASN A 167 6.74 -5.98 -23.70
N ASN A 168 6.62 -7.24 -23.25
CA ASN A 168 6.15 -8.32 -24.12
C ASN A 168 4.74 -8.04 -24.65
N LEU A 169 3.81 -7.68 -23.76
CA LEU A 169 2.42 -7.45 -24.14
C LEU A 169 2.28 -6.25 -25.08
N ALA A 170 2.98 -5.15 -24.79
CA ALA A 170 3.00 -3.96 -25.63
C ALA A 170 3.60 -4.23 -27.01
N GLN A 171 4.66 -5.05 -27.10
CA GLN A 171 5.23 -5.47 -28.39
C GLN A 171 4.26 -6.35 -29.18
N GLU A 172 3.57 -7.28 -28.54
CA GLU A 172 2.58 -8.15 -29.18
C GLU A 172 1.34 -7.40 -29.66
N GLU A 173 0.92 -6.37 -28.92
CA GLU A 173 -0.15 -5.47 -29.34
C GLU A 173 0.28 -4.66 -30.57
N ARG A 174 1.49 -4.08 -30.58
CA ARG A 174 2.02 -3.34 -31.74
C ARG A 174 2.18 -4.20 -32.99
N ARG A 175 2.57 -5.46 -32.83
CA ARG A 175 2.71 -6.41 -33.94
C ARG A 175 1.37 -7.01 -34.39
N GLY A 176 0.26 -6.71 -33.70
CA GLY A 176 -1.05 -7.30 -33.96
C GLY A 176 -1.18 -8.78 -33.54
N THR A 177 -0.11 -9.39 -33.02
CA THR A 177 -0.10 -10.80 -32.61
C THR A 177 -0.99 -11.09 -31.41
N LEU A 178 -1.24 -10.09 -30.56
CA LEU A 178 -2.13 -10.24 -29.41
C LEU A 178 -3.57 -10.56 -29.82
N ASN A 179 -4.05 -10.00 -30.93
CA ASN A 179 -5.41 -10.29 -31.44
C ASN A 179 -5.52 -11.73 -31.96
N PHE A 180 -4.47 -12.25 -32.60
CA PHE A 180 -4.44 -13.66 -33.00
C PHE A 180 -4.43 -14.60 -31.80
N ILE A 181 -3.70 -14.27 -30.74
CA ILE A 181 -3.67 -15.06 -29.50
C ILE A 181 -5.06 -15.08 -28.85
N ARG A 182 -5.80 -13.96 -28.87
CA ARG A 182 -7.17 -13.88 -28.35
C ARG A 182 -8.17 -14.79 -29.09
N LEU A 183 -7.92 -15.07 -30.37
CA LEU A 183 -8.76 -15.94 -31.21
C LEU A 183 -8.36 -17.43 -31.11
N SER A 184 -7.26 -17.75 -30.41
CA SER A 184 -6.85 -19.13 -30.23
C SER A 184 -7.85 -19.90 -29.35
N PRO A 185 -8.00 -21.23 -29.52
CA PRO A 185 -8.94 -22.04 -28.74
C PRO A 185 -8.52 -22.24 -27.27
N GLN A 186 -7.42 -21.63 -26.83
CA GLN A 186 -6.92 -21.76 -25.46
C GLN A 186 -7.70 -20.85 -24.51
N SER A 187 -7.86 -21.30 -23.26
CA SER A 187 -8.47 -20.47 -22.22
C SER A 187 -7.61 -19.24 -21.92
N GLU A 188 -8.25 -18.12 -21.58
CA GLU A 188 -7.56 -16.87 -21.25
C GLU A 188 -6.63 -17.06 -20.05
N THR A 189 -7.03 -17.91 -19.11
CA THR A 189 -6.21 -18.28 -17.95
C THR A 189 -4.94 -18.99 -18.37
N SER A 190 -5.01 -19.96 -19.29
CA SER A 190 -3.83 -20.70 -19.75
C SER A 190 -2.84 -19.76 -20.44
N ILE A 191 -3.33 -18.90 -21.33
CA ILE A 191 -2.52 -17.91 -22.03
C ILE A 191 -1.84 -16.94 -21.05
N LEU A 192 -2.60 -16.32 -20.16
CA LEU A 192 -2.07 -15.30 -19.25
C LEU A 192 -1.10 -15.90 -18.22
N THR A 193 -1.44 -17.04 -17.61
CA THR A 193 -0.52 -17.74 -16.69
C THR A 193 0.75 -18.23 -17.40
N GLY A 194 0.62 -18.71 -18.64
CA GLY A 194 1.76 -19.11 -19.45
C GLY A 194 2.71 -17.95 -19.73
N LYS A 195 2.16 -16.74 -19.91
CA LYS A 195 2.96 -15.51 -20.00
C LYS A 195 3.61 -15.13 -18.66
N MET A 196 2.90 -15.21 -17.55
CA MET A 196 3.46 -14.91 -16.21
C MET A 196 4.65 -15.81 -15.86
N LEU A 197 4.59 -17.08 -16.23
CA LEU A 197 5.66 -18.04 -15.98
C LEU A 197 6.76 -17.97 -17.04
N GLY A 198 6.42 -17.73 -18.31
CA GLY A 198 7.36 -17.84 -19.42
C GLY A 198 8.11 -16.55 -19.74
N VAL A 199 7.45 -15.40 -19.63
CA VAL A 199 8.05 -14.12 -20.06
C VAL A 199 9.25 -13.72 -19.19
N PRO A 200 9.19 -13.80 -17.85
CA PRO A 200 10.31 -13.49 -16.95
C PRO A 200 11.27 -14.67 -16.73
N ILE A 201 11.25 -15.72 -17.57
CA ILE A 201 12.00 -16.97 -17.32
C ILE A 201 13.51 -16.77 -17.09
N ILE A 202 14.12 -15.79 -17.77
CA ILE A 202 15.53 -15.44 -17.59
C ILE A 202 15.77 -14.88 -16.18
N ILE A 203 14.85 -14.08 -15.66
CA ILE A 203 14.93 -13.55 -14.29
C ILE A 203 14.78 -14.68 -13.28
N TYR A 204 13.84 -15.60 -13.50
CA TYR A 204 13.71 -16.79 -12.63
C TYR A 204 14.98 -17.63 -12.63
N LEU A 205 15.66 -17.77 -13.79
CA LEU A 205 16.93 -18.49 -13.88
C LEU A 205 18.04 -17.79 -13.08
N ILE A 206 18.18 -16.45 -13.20
CA ILE A 206 19.17 -15.68 -12.42
C ILE A 206 18.99 -15.91 -10.92
N ILE A 207 17.73 -15.85 -10.46
CA ILE A 207 17.39 -16.07 -9.05
C ILE A 207 17.63 -17.52 -8.65
N LEU A 208 17.20 -18.49 -9.46
CA LEU A 208 17.40 -19.91 -9.22
C LEU A 208 18.89 -20.25 -9.00
N LEU A 209 19.78 -19.64 -9.78
CA LEU A 209 21.23 -19.79 -9.63
C LEU A 209 21.79 -19.15 -8.34
N ALA A 210 21.08 -18.20 -7.75
CA ALA A 210 21.44 -17.56 -6.47
C ALA A 210 20.78 -18.23 -5.24
N ILE A 211 19.81 -19.12 -5.43
CA ILE A 211 19.15 -19.86 -4.34
C ILE A 211 20.15 -20.68 -3.50
N PRO A 212 21.13 -21.41 -4.09
CA PRO A 212 22.10 -22.17 -3.29
C PRO A 212 22.86 -21.30 -2.29
N LEU A 213 23.37 -20.14 -2.74
CA LEU A 213 24.05 -19.19 -1.86
C LEU A 213 23.10 -18.62 -0.79
N HIS A 214 21.86 -18.29 -1.17
CA HIS A 214 20.85 -17.80 -0.23
C HIS A 214 20.56 -18.84 0.88
N ILE A 215 20.30 -20.09 0.52
CA ILE A 215 20.04 -21.16 1.51
C ILE A 215 21.28 -21.39 2.38
N TRP A 216 22.47 -21.48 1.78
CA TRP A 216 23.73 -21.69 2.50
C TRP A 216 24.00 -20.57 3.51
N SER A 217 23.79 -19.32 3.10
CA SER A 217 23.95 -18.14 3.96
C SER A 217 22.98 -18.16 5.13
N GLY A 218 21.71 -18.51 4.91
CA GLY A 218 20.71 -18.60 5.98
C GLY A 218 21.03 -19.69 7.00
N ILE A 219 21.44 -20.88 6.54
CA ILE A 219 21.84 -21.99 7.43
C ILE A 219 23.09 -21.60 8.25
N SER A 220 24.09 -21.00 7.60
CA SER A 220 25.32 -20.54 8.25
C SER A 220 25.07 -19.44 9.29
N ALA A 221 24.04 -18.62 9.08
CA ALA A 221 23.56 -17.62 10.03
C ALA A 221 22.70 -18.19 11.18
N LYS A 222 22.46 -19.51 11.21
CA LYS A 222 21.55 -20.20 12.16
C LYS A 222 20.08 -19.76 12.05
N ILE A 223 19.63 -19.37 10.85
CA ILE A 223 18.23 -19.05 10.58
C ILE A 223 17.44 -20.35 10.40
N ALA A 224 16.24 -20.42 10.99
CA ALA A 224 15.37 -21.58 10.86
C ALA A 224 14.93 -21.79 9.40
N ILE A 225 15.04 -23.04 8.92
CA ILE A 225 14.66 -23.42 7.53
C ILE A 225 13.19 -23.07 7.24
N SER A 226 12.31 -23.19 8.24
CA SER A 226 10.89 -22.82 8.12
C SER A 226 10.69 -21.36 7.74
N TYR A 227 11.53 -20.44 8.24
CA TYR A 227 11.45 -19.01 7.91
C TYR A 227 11.95 -18.74 6.48
N ILE A 228 13.01 -19.43 6.06
CA ILE A 228 13.52 -19.35 4.67
C ILE A 228 12.44 -19.83 3.69
N PHE A 229 11.79 -20.96 3.98
CA PHE A 229 10.72 -21.47 3.12
C PHE A 229 9.49 -20.55 3.11
N SER A 230 9.12 -20.00 4.26
CA SER A 230 8.03 -19.01 4.39
C SER A 230 8.29 -17.76 3.53
N PHE A 231 9.53 -17.30 3.49
CA PHE A 231 9.94 -16.19 2.63
C PHE A 231 9.71 -16.50 1.14
N TYR A 232 10.10 -17.70 0.67
CA TYR A 232 9.89 -18.07 -0.73
C TYR A 232 8.41 -18.24 -1.11
N ILE A 233 7.59 -18.82 -0.23
CA ILE A 233 6.13 -18.92 -0.44
C ILE A 233 5.54 -17.51 -0.63
N LEU A 234 5.86 -16.59 0.28
CA LEU A 234 5.37 -15.22 0.23
C LEU A 234 5.86 -14.49 -1.01
N LEU A 235 7.14 -14.64 -1.35
CA LEU A 235 7.72 -14.02 -2.52
C LEU A 235 7.03 -14.52 -3.80
N GLY A 236 6.79 -15.82 -3.93
CA GLY A 236 6.04 -16.40 -5.03
C GLY A 236 4.61 -15.86 -5.13
N ALA A 237 3.89 -15.76 -4.01
CA ALA A 237 2.56 -15.17 -3.96
C ALA A 237 2.56 -13.68 -4.35
N SER A 238 3.57 -12.93 -3.91
CA SER A 238 3.74 -11.52 -4.29
C SER A 238 4.01 -11.38 -5.79
N CYS A 239 4.87 -12.22 -6.37
CA CYS A 239 5.11 -12.26 -7.82
C CYS A 239 3.82 -12.51 -8.59
N PHE A 240 3.02 -13.50 -8.18
CA PHE A 240 1.74 -13.78 -8.81
C PHE A 240 0.79 -12.57 -8.75
N PHE A 241 0.71 -11.90 -7.60
CA PHE A 241 -0.09 -10.69 -7.42
C PHE A 241 0.37 -9.53 -8.32
N PHE A 242 1.65 -9.13 -8.24
CA PHE A 242 2.19 -8.02 -9.02
C PHE A 242 2.14 -8.30 -10.52
N TYR A 243 2.44 -9.52 -10.96
CA TYR A 243 2.36 -9.88 -12.38
C TYR A 243 0.91 -9.90 -12.89
N SER A 244 -0.05 -10.30 -12.05
CA SER A 244 -1.48 -10.20 -12.41
C SER A 244 -1.88 -8.74 -12.60
N ALA A 245 -1.53 -7.87 -11.66
CA ALA A 245 -1.81 -6.44 -11.74
C ALA A 245 -1.14 -5.79 -12.97
N THR A 246 0.10 -6.20 -13.24
CA THR A 246 0.90 -5.73 -14.37
C THR A 246 0.29 -6.12 -15.72
N LEU A 247 -0.18 -7.36 -15.87
CA LEU A 247 -0.88 -7.79 -17.08
C LEU A 247 -2.16 -6.98 -17.29
N LEU A 248 -2.89 -6.66 -16.22
CA LEU A 248 -4.10 -5.86 -16.30
C LEU A 248 -3.77 -4.44 -16.77
N PHE A 249 -2.77 -3.81 -16.14
CA PHE A 249 -2.26 -2.51 -16.56
C PHE A 249 -1.81 -2.52 -18.04
N GLY A 250 -1.11 -3.58 -18.43
CA GLY A 250 -0.67 -3.85 -19.79
C GLY A 250 -1.81 -3.85 -20.82
N LEU A 251 -2.93 -4.49 -20.50
CA LEU A 251 -4.13 -4.56 -21.36
C LEU A 251 -5.00 -3.29 -21.34
N MET A 252 -4.86 -2.44 -20.31
CA MET A 252 -5.61 -1.19 -20.19
C MET A 252 -4.97 -0.03 -20.95
N SER A 253 -3.64 0.04 -20.98
CA SER A 253 -2.89 1.25 -21.31
C SER A 253 -2.18 1.19 -22.67
N ASN A 254 -2.92 0.84 -23.72
CA ASN A 254 -2.41 0.90 -25.11
C ASN A 254 -2.04 2.32 -25.61
N ARG A 255 -2.28 3.34 -24.79
CA ARG A 255 -2.03 4.75 -25.11
C ARG A 255 -0.58 5.19 -24.95
N PHE A 256 0.23 4.50 -24.15
CA PHE A 256 1.59 4.93 -23.79
C PHE A 256 2.70 4.16 -24.52
N SER A 257 2.34 3.32 -25.50
CA SER A 257 3.25 2.60 -26.40
C SER A 257 4.56 2.15 -25.74
N GLY A 258 5.69 2.82 -26.03
CA GLY A 258 7.05 2.50 -25.56
C GLY A 258 7.34 2.86 -24.11
N LEU A 259 6.60 3.81 -23.54
CA LEU A 259 6.78 4.27 -22.16
C LEU A 259 6.03 3.37 -21.16
N GLN A 260 5.06 2.59 -21.62
CA GLN A 260 4.22 1.74 -20.78
C GLN A 260 5.01 0.78 -19.87
N PRO A 261 6.06 0.07 -20.33
CA PRO A 261 6.83 -0.82 -19.47
C PRO A 261 7.64 -0.08 -18.41
N TRP A 262 8.17 1.11 -18.75
CA TRP A 262 8.90 1.98 -17.84
C TRP A 262 7.99 2.54 -16.75
N LEU A 263 6.78 2.98 -17.12
CA LEU A 263 5.78 3.46 -16.17
C LEU A 263 5.36 2.36 -15.19
N ALA A 264 5.09 1.15 -15.67
CA ALA A 264 4.71 0.03 -14.81
C ALA A 264 5.83 -0.37 -13.85
N SER A 265 7.04 -0.59 -14.39
CA SER A 265 8.20 -0.99 -13.59
C SER A 265 8.62 0.09 -12.60
N GLY A 266 8.64 1.36 -13.03
CA GLY A 266 8.91 2.52 -12.18
C GLY A 266 7.87 2.69 -11.07
N ALA A 267 6.59 2.47 -11.34
CA ALA A 267 5.54 2.52 -10.32
C ALA A 267 5.73 1.43 -9.26
N VAL A 268 6.03 0.20 -9.67
CA VAL A 268 6.33 -0.90 -8.74
C VAL A 268 7.60 -0.61 -7.93
N PHE A 269 8.65 -0.08 -8.56
CA PHE A 269 9.89 0.30 -7.87
C PHE A 269 9.66 1.39 -6.82
N MET A 270 8.96 2.47 -7.18
CA MET A 270 8.62 3.55 -6.25
C MET A 270 7.73 3.06 -5.12
N PHE A 271 6.76 2.19 -5.41
CA PHE A 271 5.94 1.55 -4.38
C PHE A 271 6.79 0.72 -3.42
N LEU A 272 7.68 -0.12 -3.92
CA LEU A 272 8.56 -0.95 -3.09
C LEU A 272 9.51 -0.11 -2.22
N ILE A 273 10.09 0.96 -2.76
CA ILE A 273 10.95 1.88 -2.00
C ILE A 273 10.15 2.58 -0.90
N THR A 274 9.01 3.16 -1.24
CA THR A 274 8.18 3.91 -0.27
C THR A 274 7.71 3.01 0.86
N ILE A 275 7.27 1.77 0.57
CA ILE A 275 6.86 0.82 1.60
C ILE A 275 8.06 0.29 2.39
N MET A 276 9.22 0.06 1.77
CA MET A 276 10.44 -0.30 2.50
C MET A 276 10.85 0.81 3.48
N GLN A 277 10.81 2.08 3.05
CA GLN A 277 11.06 3.23 3.92
C GLN A 277 10.02 3.35 5.04
N LEU A 278 8.76 3.09 4.74
CA LEU A 278 7.69 3.09 5.74
C LEU A 278 7.89 1.94 6.75
N ALA A 279 8.26 0.76 6.29
CA ALA A 279 8.58 -0.40 7.14
C ALA A 279 9.84 -0.16 8.00
N LEU A 280 10.79 0.64 7.52
CA LEU A 280 11.97 1.08 8.26
C LEU A 280 11.59 2.07 9.39
N ASN A 281 10.77 3.08 9.07
CA ASN A 281 10.48 4.20 9.97
C ASN A 281 9.33 3.94 10.95
N THR A 282 8.31 3.17 10.53
CA THR A 282 7.11 2.93 11.33
C THR A 282 7.06 1.49 11.82
N GLN A 283 6.90 1.34 13.14
CA GLN A 283 7.01 0.04 13.81
C GLN A 283 5.66 -0.70 13.91
N ASN A 284 4.54 -0.01 13.68
CA ASN A 284 3.20 -0.53 14.00
C ASN A 284 2.29 -0.52 12.77
N LEU A 285 1.29 -1.40 12.75
CA LEU A 285 0.27 -1.52 11.71
C LEU A 285 -1.13 -1.03 12.16
N HIS A 286 -1.21 -0.16 13.18
CA HIS A 286 -2.50 0.37 13.72
C HIS A 286 -3.13 1.48 12.87
N THR A 287 -2.84 1.49 11.58
CA THR A 287 -3.33 2.52 10.66
C THR A 287 -4.05 1.88 9.49
N THR A 288 -5.03 2.56 8.90
CA THR A 288 -5.69 2.11 7.66
C THR A 288 -4.66 1.86 6.54
N ALA A 289 -3.57 2.65 6.51
CA ALA A 289 -2.46 2.50 5.57
C ALA A 289 -1.69 1.17 5.73
N ALA A 290 -1.92 0.40 6.79
CA ALA A 290 -1.38 -0.95 6.96
C ALA A 290 -1.74 -1.87 5.79
N TRP A 291 -2.93 -1.71 5.20
CA TRP A 291 -3.32 -2.49 4.03
C TRP A 291 -2.35 -2.32 2.85
N LEU A 292 -1.88 -1.10 2.58
CA LEU A 292 -0.89 -0.85 1.52
C LEU A 292 0.44 -1.54 1.82
N ARG A 293 0.85 -1.57 3.08
CA ARG A 293 2.09 -2.23 3.47
C ARG A 293 2.02 -3.76 3.31
N LEU A 294 0.85 -4.34 3.58
CA LEU A 294 0.58 -5.78 3.39
C LEU A 294 0.59 -6.24 1.92
N LEU A 295 0.49 -5.31 0.96
CA LEU A 295 0.68 -5.62 -0.46
C LEU A 295 2.17 -5.81 -0.81
N SER A 296 3.09 -5.45 0.07
CA SER A 296 4.52 -5.69 -0.11
C SER A 296 5.01 -6.87 0.75
N PRO A 297 6.06 -7.58 0.33
CA PRO A 297 6.68 -8.62 1.14
C PRO A 297 7.59 -8.07 2.26
N PHE A 298 7.84 -6.75 2.35
CA PHE A 298 8.86 -6.21 3.26
C PHE A 298 8.51 -6.32 4.74
N ASP A 299 7.26 -6.08 5.15
CA ASP A 299 6.87 -6.21 6.56
C ASP A 299 6.94 -7.67 7.04
N MET A 300 6.54 -8.63 6.20
CA MET A 300 6.73 -10.04 6.50
C MET A 300 8.23 -10.41 6.55
N THR A 301 9.03 -9.87 5.64
CA THR A 301 10.49 -10.13 5.64
C THR A 301 11.13 -9.58 6.93
N LYS A 302 10.70 -8.40 7.40
CA LYS A 302 11.09 -7.84 8.71
C LYS A 302 10.64 -8.71 9.87
N TYR A 303 9.43 -9.27 9.79
CA TYR A 303 8.88 -10.15 10.81
C TYR A 303 9.64 -11.48 10.91
N LEU A 304 9.99 -12.09 9.77
CA LEU A 304 10.80 -13.31 9.71
C LEU A 304 12.25 -13.07 10.11
N PHE A 305 12.80 -11.92 9.73
CA PHE A 305 14.22 -11.58 9.88
C PHE A 305 14.37 -10.18 10.52
N PRO A 306 14.27 -10.07 11.85
CA PRO A 306 14.27 -8.78 12.55
C PRO A 306 15.56 -7.96 12.35
N ASN A 307 16.68 -8.64 12.14
CA ASN A 307 17.99 -8.00 11.92
C ASN A 307 18.11 -7.34 10.54
N LEU A 308 17.16 -7.56 9.60
CA LEU A 308 17.15 -6.93 8.28
C LEU A 308 17.30 -5.41 8.35
N PHE A 309 16.72 -4.80 9.38
CA PHE A 309 16.63 -3.35 9.50
C PHE A 309 17.33 -2.78 10.74
N ASN A 310 17.87 -3.62 11.63
CA ASN A 310 18.68 -3.24 12.81
C ASN A 310 18.12 -2.08 13.68
N ARG A 311 16.81 -1.76 13.55
CA ARG A 311 16.17 -0.55 14.13
C ARG A 311 14.78 -0.80 14.72
N GLY A 312 14.39 -2.03 15.01
CA GLY A 312 13.05 -2.29 15.55
C GLY A 312 12.95 -3.50 16.45
N ASN A 313 12.15 -3.37 17.51
CA ASN A 313 11.66 -4.51 18.27
C ASN A 313 10.68 -5.30 17.39
N PRO A 314 10.93 -6.57 17.06
CA PRO A 314 9.98 -7.40 16.30
C PRO A 314 8.62 -7.55 17.00
N SER A 315 8.55 -7.26 18.30
CA SER A 315 7.34 -7.35 19.11
C SER A 315 6.19 -6.46 18.61
N LEU A 316 6.46 -5.33 17.95
CA LEU A 316 5.40 -4.40 17.56
C LEU A 316 4.58 -4.86 16.34
N LEU A 317 5.17 -5.61 15.40
CA LEU A 317 4.38 -6.27 14.35
C LEU A 317 3.53 -7.43 14.92
N SER A 318 3.99 -8.05 16.01
CA SER A 318 3.24 -9.12 16.67
C SER A 318 1.96 -8.64 17.36
N GLU A 319 1.82 -7.33 17.57
CA GLU A 319 0.64 -6.67 18.11
C GLU A 319 -0.42 -6.34 17.06
N THR A 320 -0.17 -6.66 15.77
CA THR A 320 -1.12 -6.37 14.69
C THR A 320 -2.44 -7.10 14.90
N GLN A 321 -3.54 -6.34 14.85
CA GLN A 321 -4.90 -6.86 14.97
C GLN A 321 -5.75 -6.52 13.75
N PHE A 322 -6.81 -7.30 13.52
CA PHE A 322 -7.84 -7.02 12.52
C PHE A 322 -9.20 -7.20 13.18
N PHE A 323 -10.00 -6.13 13.33
CA PHE A 323 -11.20 -6.12 14.19
C PHE A 323 -10.95 -6.83 15.53
N TYR A 324 -9.94 -6.39 16.29
CA TYR A 324 -9.55 -6.98 17.58
C TYR A 324 -8.97 -8.41 17.52
N ILE A 325 -8.97 -9.09 16.37
CA ILE A 325 -8.41 -10.42 16.21
C ILE A 325 -6.88 -10.30 16.12
N PRO A 326 -6.09 -10.92 17.02
CA PRO A 326 -4.64 -10.75 17.08
C PRO A 326 -3.91 -11.61 16.02
N LEU A 327 -3.98 -11.18 14.76
CA LEU A 327 -3.37 -11.90 13.63
C LEU A 327 -1.84 -11.81 13.59
N GLY A 328 -1.23 -10.84 14.26
CA GLY A 328 0.23 -10.66 14.32
C GLY A 328 0.95 -11.62 15.27
N LYS A 329 0.27 -12.22 16.25
CA LYS A 329 0.93 -12.98 17.33
C LYS A 329 1.70 -14.21 16.85
N ASN A 330 1.18 -14.89 15.83
CA ASN A 330 1.78 -16.12 15.30
C ASN A 330 2.31 -15.87 13.89
N VAL A 331 3.49 -16.42 13.60
CA VAL A 331 4.11 -16.37 12.25
C VAL A 331 3.14 -16.90 11.20
N PHE A 332 2.47 -18.02 11.48
CA PHE A 332 1.53 -18.66 10.56
C PHE A 332 0.30 -17.80 10.27
N THR A 333 -0.26 -17.11 11.28
CA THR A 333 -1.43 -16.24 11.09
C THR A 333 -1.07 -14.99 10.30
N PHE A 334 0.13 -14.44 10.52
CA PHE A 334 0.62 -13.29 9.79
C PHE A 334 0.96 -13.62 8.32
N ILE A 335 1.56 -14.79 8.06
CA ILE A 335 1.71 -15.32 6.68
C ILE A 335 0.34 -15.51 6.04
N GLY A 336 -0.60 -16.13 6.76
CA GLY A 336 -1.97 -16.35 6.30
C GLY A 336 -2.65 -15.05 5.90
N LEU A 337 -2.46 -13.97 6.67
CA LEU A 337 -2.99 -12.64 6.36
C LEU A 337 -2.44 -12.10 5.02
N HIS A 338 -1.13 -12.18 4.79
CA HIS A 338 -0.55 -11.75 3.51
C HIS A 338 -1.05 -12.61 2.34
N LEU A 339 -1.04 -13.94 2.49
CA LEU A 339 -1.50 -14.85 1.43
C LEU A 339 -2.99 -14.65 1.10
N PHE A 340 -3.82 -14.43 2.12
CA PHE A 340 -5.23 -14.11 1.94
C PHE A 340 -5.40 -12.77 1.22
N ASN A 341 -4.65 -11.73 1.61
CA ASN A 341 -4.68 -10.42 0.95
C ASN A 341 -4.28 -10.52 -0.54
N TYR A 342 -3.21 -11.27 -0.85
CA TYR A 342 -2.82 -11.53 -2.24
C TYR A 342 -3.87 -12.34 -2.98
N GLY A 343 -4.47 -13.36 -2.36
CA GLY A 343 -5.51 -14.20 -2.96
C GLY A 343 -6.75 -13.41 -3.35
N VAL A 344 -7.30 -12.61 -2.42
CA VAL A 344 -8.47 -11.74 -2.65
C VAL A 344 -8.16 -10.71 -3.73
N SER A 345 -6.99 -10.06 -3.66
CA SER A 345 -6.61 -9.04 -4.64
C SER A 345 -6.40 -9.65 -6.03
N CYS A 346 -5.75 -10.81 -6.12
CA CYS A 346 -5.62 -11.56 -7.35
C CYS A 346 -6.99 -11.92 -7.93
N TYR A 347 -7.93 -12.43 -7.12
CA TYR A 347 -9.26 -12.79 -7.59
C TYR A 347 -9.93 -11.63 -8.34
N TRP A 348 -9.93 -10.42 -7.75
CA TRP A 348 -10.52 -9.24 -8.38
C TRP A 348 -9.79 -8.82 -9.66
N ILE A 349 -8.45 -8.86 -9.65
CA ILE A 349 -7.64 -8.58 -10.85
C ILE A 349 -7.96 -9.57 -11.96
N TRP A 350 -8.10 -10.86 -11.65
CA TRP A 350 -8.39 -11.91 -12.62
C TRP A 350 -9.80 -11.81 -13.22
N GLN A 351 -10.79 -11.32 -12.46
CA GLN A 351 -12.10 -10.98 -13.02
C GLN A 351 -11.97 -9.91 -14.12
N ALA A 352 -11.18 -8.86 -13.86
CA ALA A 352 -10.93 -7.80 -14.82
C ALA A 352 -10.08 -8.26 -16.03
N LEU A 353 -9.05 -9.08 -15.78
CA LEU A 353 -8.18 -9.63 -16.82
C LEU A 353 -8.97 -10.46 -17.84
N LYS A 354 -9.78 -11.42 -17.39
CA LYS A 354 -10.56 -12.29 -18.29
C LYS A 354 -11.49 -11.47 -19.20
N ARG A 355 -12.20 -10.50 -18.62
CA ARG A 355 -13.10 -9.61 -19.36
C ARG A 355 -12.37 -8.78 -20.39
N ARG A 356 -11.27 -8.13 -19.98
CA ARG A 356 -10.50 -7.22 -20.84
C ARG A 356 -9.72 -7.96 -21.92
N PHE A 357 -9.22 -9.15 -21.61
CA PHE A 357 -8.50 -9.98 -22.58
C PHE A 357 -9.41 -10.45 -23.70
N ARG A 358 -10.62 -10.94 -23.37
CA ARG A 358 -11.62 -11.40 -24.35
C ARG A 358 -12.16 -10.23 -25.19
N ASN A 359 -12.53 -9.13 -24.53
CA ASN A 359 -13.14 -7.97 -25.17
C ASN A 359 -12.39 -6.67 -24.80
N PRO A 360 -11.56 -6.12 -25.70
CA PRO A 360 -10.82 -4.89 -25.46
C PRO A 360 -11.70 -3.64 -25.24
N ASN A 361 -12.98 -3.70 -25.59
CA ASN A 361 -13.94 -2.62 -25.40
C ASN A 361 -14.91 -2.86 -24.23
N ALA A 362 -14.77 -3.96 -23.49
CA ALA A 362 -15.58 -4.22 -22.31
C ALA A 362 -15.12 -3.38 -21.11
N THR A 363 -16.06 -3.09 -20.20
CA THR A 363 -15.76 -2.58 -18.86
C THR A 363 -14.94 -3.62 -18.09
N LEU A 364 -13.99 -3.18 -17.25
CA LEU A 364 -13.12 -4.12 -16.52
C LEU A 364 -13.91 -4.95 -15.52
N LEU A 365 -14.78 -4.30 -14.74
CA LEU A 365 -15.61 -4.94 -13.73
C LEU A 365 -17.08 -4.74 -14.08
N SER A 366 -17.91 -5.70 -13.68
CA SER A 366 -19.35 -5.47 -13.72
C SER A 366 -19.78 -4.55 -12.58
N LYS A 367 -20.95 -3.94 -12.72
CA LYS A 367 -21.50 -3.08 -11.65
C LYS A 367 -21.66 -3.86 -10.34
N GLY A 368 -22.21 -5.08 -10.39
CA GLY A 368 -22.33 -5.95 -9.22
C GLY A 368 -20.99 -6.30 -8.57
N GLN A 369 -19.98 -6.63 -9.39
CA GLN A 369 -18.61 -6.90 -8.91
C GLN A 369 -18.00 -5.66 -8.25
N SER A 370 -18.26 -4.46 -8.76
CA SER A 370 -17.77 -3.23 -8.17
C SER A 370 -18.34 -2.95 -6.79
N TYR A 371 -19.63 -3.23 -6.55
CA TYR A 371 -20.25 -3.06 -5.23
C TYR A 371 -19.64 -4.01 -4.20
N LEU A 372 -19.39 -5.26 -4.59
CA LEU A 372 -18.76 -6.26 -3.73
C LEU A 372 -17.30 -5.92 -3.42
N LEU A 373 -16.54 -5.47 -4.43
CA LEU A 373 -15.17 -4.99 -4.23
C LEU A 373 -15.14 -3.82 -3.24
N LEU A 374 -16.09 -2.89 -3.39
CA LEU A 374 -16.19 -1.72 -2.54
C LEU A 374 -16.56 -2.07 -1.10
N ALA A 375 -17.54 -2.95 -0.91
CA ALA A 375 -17.91 -3.45 0.41
C ALA A 375 -16.74 -4.20 1.08
N GLY A 376 -16.03 -5.04 0.32
CA GLY A 376 -14.82 -5.71 0.81
C GLY A 376 -13.71 -4.74 1.19
N ALA A 377 -13.50 -3.67 0.42
CA ALA A 377 -12.55 -2.61 0.75
C ALA A 377 -12.92 -1.89 2.05
N GLN A 378 -14.21 -1.62 2.30
CA GLN A 378 -14.64 -1.04 3.58
C GLN A 378 -14.31 -1.96 4.75
N VAL A 379 -14.57 -3.26 4.63
CA VAL A 379 -14.24 -4.25 5.67
C VAL A 379 -12.74 -4.23 5.97
N ILE A 380 -11.88 -4.13 4.95
CA ILE A 380 -10.43 -4.04 5.11
C ILE A 380 -10.02 -2.73 5.81
N PHE A 381 -10.52 -1.58 5.34
CA PHE A 381 -10.13 -0.28 5.88
C PHE A 381 -10.53 -0.14 7.35
N TRP A 382 -11.78 -0.51 7.68
CA TRP A 382 -12.26 -0.48 9.06
C TRP A 382 -11.61 -1.57 9.92
N GLY A 383 -11.32 -2.75 9.37
CA GLY A 383 -10.69 -3.83 10.11
C GLY A 383 -9.28 -3.50 10.60
N PHE A 384 -8.47 -2.82 9.79
CA PHE A 384 -7.16 -2.31 10.23
C PHE A 384 -7.24 -1.05 11.06
N THR A 385 -8.34 -0.29 10.96
CA THR A 385 -8.56 0.88 11.81
C THR A 385 -8.96 0.46 13.23
N LEU A 386 -9.78 -0.58 13.37
CA LEU A 386 -10.33 -1.03 14.65
C LEU A 386 -9.44 -2.08 15.32
N GLN A 387 -8.42 -1.60 16.03
CA GLN A 387 -7.45 -2.43 16.77
C GLN A 387 -7.38 -2.01 18.24
N TYR A 388 -7.34 -2.96 19.17
CA TYR A 388 -7.20 -2.65 20.59
C TYR A 388 -5.75 -2.36 20.96
N THR A 389 -5.44 -1.08 21.14
CA THR A 389 -4.11 -0.59 21.52
C THR A 389 -4.22 0.62 22.44
N LYS A 390 -3.31 0.77 23.40
CA LYS A 390 -3.25 1.99 24.22
C LYS A 390 -2.79 3.15 23.34
N ASN A 391 -3.75 3.85 22.75
CA ASN A 391 -3.54 4.82 21.68
C ASN A 391 -3.63 6.27 22.15
N TYR A 392 -4.22 6.52 23.32
CA TYR A 392 -4.31 7.84 23.90
C TYR A 392 -3.51 7.92 25.20
N CYS A 393 -2.62 8.90 25.28
CA CYS A 393 -1.83 9.21 26.48
C CYS A 393 -2.06 10.69 26.79
N PRO A 394 -2.66 11.03 27.95
CA PRO A 394 -2.88 12.43 28.31
C PRO A 394 -1.55 13.19 28.47
N ALA A 395 -1.53 14.46 28.08
CA ALA A 395 -0.36 15.33 28.19
C ALA A 395 0.12 15.41 29.65
N TYR A 396 1.44 15.44 29.82
CA TYR A 396 2.13 15.47 31.11
C TYR A 396 1.61 16.63 31.98
N ARG A 397 0.91 16.32 33.07
CA ARG A 397 0.83 17.20 34.23
C ARG A 397 1.93 16.74 35.18
N GLN A 398 2.86 17.64 35.50
CA GLN A 398 3.97 17.40 36.42
C GLN A 398 3.48 16.58 37.62
N TYR A 399 4.14 15.46 37.90
CA TYR A 399 3.96 14.56 39.07
C TYR A 399 2.97 13.38 39.01
N LYS A 400 2.39 12.98 37.87
CA LYS A 400 1.67 11.67 37.77
C LYS A 400 2.21 10.75 36.66
N PRO A 401 2.22 9.41 36.88
CA PRO A 401 2.56 8.45 35.82
C PRO A 401 1.56 8.52 34.67
N ILE A 402 2.05 8.43 33.44
CA ILE A 402 1.23 8.47 32.21
C ILE A 402 0.49 7.14 32.07
N ASN A 403 -0.78 7.11 32.44
CA ASN A 403 -1.65 5.97 32.16
C ASN A 403 -2.28 6.13 30.78
N CYS A 404 -1.64 5.55 29.77
CA CYS A 404 -2.24 5.45 28.43
C CYS A 404 -3.39 4.43 28.44
N TYR A 405 -4.48 4.77 27.76
CA TYR A 405 -5.68 3.93 27.66
C TYR A 405 -6.14 3.80 26.21
N TYR A 406 -7.10 2.89 25.99
CA TYR A 406 -7.72 2.65 24.70
C TYR A 406 -8.88 3.62 24.48
N ASP A 407 -8.87 4.34 23.37
CA ASP A 407 -9.97 5.20 22.94
C ASP A 407 -10.32 4.98 21.46
N LEU A 408 -11.55 4.54 21.20
CA LEU A 408 -12.03 4.22 19.86
C LEU A 408 -12.18 5.47 18.97
N ASN A 409 -12.66 6.58 19.52
CA ASN A 409 -12.88 7.80 18.75
C ASN A 409 -11.56 8.44 18.32
N TYR A 410 -10.55 8.42 19.21
CA TYR A 410 -9.21 8.86 18.89
C TYR A 410 -8.59 7.99 17.79
N GLN A 411 -8.81 6.67 17.84
CA GLN A 411 -8.30 5.75 16.81
C GLN A 411 -8.88 6.05 15.43
N ILE A 412 -10.20 6.22 15.34
CA ILE A 412 -10.88 6.53 14.09
C ILE A 412 -10.47 7.93 13.61
N GLY A 413 -10.35 8.91 14.51
CA GLY A 413 -9.89 10.26 14.20
C GLY A 413 -8.49 10.31 13.57
N GLN A 414 -7.52 9.59 14.14
CA GLN A 414 -6.16 9.48 13.59
C GLN A 414 -6.13 8.82 12.19
N ASN A 415 -7.08 7.94 11.91
CA ASN A 415 -7.19 7.22 10.64
C ASN A 415 -8.12 7.88 9.62
N PHE A 416 -8.85 8.92 10.03
CA PHE A 416 -9.90 9.53 9.22
C PHE A 416 -9.36 10.03 7.87
N PHE A 417 -8.20 10.69 7.88
CA PHE A 417 -7.53 11.14 6.66
C PHE A 417 -7.28 9.99 5.68
N TRP A 418 -6.73 8.87 6.15
CA TRP A 418 -6.43 7.70 5.31
C TRP A 418 -7.69 7.04 4.76
N ILE A 419 -8.75 6.92 5.57
CA ILE A 419 -10.04 6.37 5.14
C ILE A 419 -10.63 7.23 4.03
N VAL A 420 -10.64 8.56 4.19
CA VAL A 420 -11.15 9.49 3.18
C VAL A 420 -10.30 9.43 1.91
N LEU A 421 -8.98 9.47 2.03
CA LEU A 421 -8.05 9.43 0.90
C LEU A 421 -8.23 8.14 0.08
N PHE A 422 -8.27 6.97 0.72
CA PHE A 422 -8.42 5.71 0.00
C PHE A 422 -9.80 5.56 -0.63
N ASN A 423 -10.86 6.02 0.03
CA ASN A 423 -12.21 6.02 -0.55
C ASN A 423 -12.32 6.97 -1.75
N LEU A 424 -11.67 8.13 -1.72
CA LEU A 424 -11.61 9.05 -2.85
C LEU A 424 -10.86 8.44 -4.04
N VAL A 425 -9.70 7.81 -3.80
CA VAL A 425 -8.94 7.09 -4.84
C VAL A 425 -9.76 5.93 -5.41
N LEU A 426 -10.44 5.15 -4.56
CA LEU A 426 -11.25 4.02 -4.99
C LEU A 426 -12.46 4.48 -5.83
N LEU A 427 -13.17 5.52 -5.39
CA LEU A 427 -14.31 6.08 -6.11
C LEU A 427 -13.88 6.64 -7.47
N THR A 428 -12.80 7.42 -7.53
CA THR A 428 -12.28 7.98 -8.80
C THR A 428 -11.84 6.88 -9.77
N CYS A 429 -11.16 5.83 -9.29
CA CYS A 429 -10.82 4.65 -10.10
C CYS A 429 -12.08 3.94 -10.63
N LEU A 430 -13.09 3.72 -9.78
CA LEU A 430 -14.34 3.06 -10.18
C LEU A 430 -15.13 3.91 -11.18
N LEU A 431 -15.16 5.24 -11.02
CA LEU A 431 -15.79 6.14 -11.98
C LEU A 431 -15.17 5.97 -13.38
N VAL A 432 -13.84 5.91 -13.47
CA VAL A 432 -13.14 5.70 -14.74
C VAL A 432 -13.41 4.31 -15.33
N ILE A 433 -13.45 3.27 -14.48
CA ILE A 433 -13.61 1.87 -14.90
C ILE A 433 -15.05 1.56 -15.35
N LEU A 434 -16.04 2.10 -14.65
CA LEU A 434 -17.46 1.75 -14.82
C LEU A 434 -18.18 2.67 -15.80
N SER A 435 -17.65 3.85 -16.12
CA SER A 435 -18.36 4.82 -16.97
C SER A 435 -18.43 4.34 -18.42
N PRO A 436 -19.63 3.96 -18.92
CA PRO A 436 -19.75 3.54 -20.30
C PRO A 436 -19.54 4.71 -21.27
N HIS A 437 -18.92 4.40 -22.40
CA HIS A 437 -18.76 5.34 -23.51
C HIS A 437 -20.05 5.47 -24.34
N ARG A 438 -20.12 6.53 -25.15
CA ARG A 438 -21.25 6.82 -26.06
C ARG A 438 -21.86 5.60 -26.75
N GLN A 439 -21.06 4.77 -27.41
CA GLN A 439 -21.55 3.63 -28.18
C GLN A 439 -22.25 2.58 -27.28
N GLN A 440 -21.69 2.31 -26.10
CA GLN A 440 -22.28 1.37 -25.15
C GLN A 440 -23.64 1.85 -24.64
N ILE A 441 -23.76 3.16 -24.34
CA ILE A 441 -25.03 3.76 -23.94
C ILE A 441 -26.03 3.77 -25.10
N GLN A 442 -25.58 4.02 -26.33
CA GLN A 442 -26.45 3.97 -27.51
C GLN A 442 -27.03 2.59 -27.73
N ASP A 443 -26.18 1.55 -27.66
CA ASP A 443 -26.62 0.15 -27.73
C ASP A 443 -27.64 -0.14 -26.63
N TRP A 444 -27.34 0.26 -25.39
CA TRP A 444 -28.24 0.07 -24.26
C TRP A 444 -29.58 0.77 -24.46
N ALA A 445 -29.56 2.04 -24.84
CA ALA A 445 -30.77 2.84 -25.04
C ALA A 445 -31.64 2.28 -26.18
N ARG A 446 -31.04 1.72 -27.22
CA ARG A 446 -31.74 1.14 -28.37
C ARG A 446 -32.31 -0.24 -28.08
N TYR A 447 -31.57 -1.11 -27.41
CA TYR A 447 -31.92 -2.54 -27.24
C TYR A 447 -32.57 -2.89 -25.90
N ARG A 448 -32.61 -1.97 -24.92
CA ARG A 448 -33.28 -2.20 -23.61
C ARG A 448 -34.73 -2.69 -23.73
N HIS A 449 -35.45 -2.23 -24.74
CA HIS A 449 -36.86 -2.58 -24.94
C HIS A 449 -37.06 -4.00 -25.46
N GLN A 450 -36.05 -4.59 -26.12
CA GLN A 450 -36.13 -5.97 -26.64
C GLN A 450 -35.88 -7.01 -25.55
N GLN A 451 -35.06 -6.69 -24.54
CA GLN A 451 -34.81 -7.55 -23.38
C GLN A 451 -36.01 -7.63 -22.43
N THR A 452 -36.86 -6.60 -22.42
CA THR A 452 -38.09 -6.58 -21.60
C THR A 452 -39.24 -7.39 -22.20
N SER A 453 -39.18 -7.75 -23.49
CA SER A 453 -40.28 -8.42 -24.20
C SER A 453 -40.37 -9.93 -23.91
N SER A 454 -39.30 -10.55 -23.42
CA SER A 454 -39.25 -12.00 -23.17
C SER A 454 -39.72 -12.42 -21.77
N SER A 455 -40.09 -11.49 -20.90
CA SER A 455 -40.62 -11.77 -19.56
C SER A 455 -41.91 -10.99 -19.35
N GLY A 456 -43.04 -11.69 -19.39
CA GLY A 456 -44.38 -11.13 -19.26
C GLY A 456 -44.59 -10.24 -18.02
N ALA A 457 -45.34 -9.16 -18.23
CA ALA A 457 -46.16 -8.46 -17.24
C ALA A 457 -45.50 -8.05 -15.90
N PHE A 458 -44.37 -7.32 -15.88
CA PHE A 458 -43.98 -6.46 -14.73
C PHE A 458 -43.00 -5.34 -15.17
N SER A 459 -43.49 -4.39 -15.97
CA SER A 459 -42.68 -3.43 -16.76
C SER A 459 -41.85 -2.37 -15.99
N ASN A 460 -42.07 -2.16 -14.68
CA ASN A 460 -41.27 -1.18 -13.90
C ASN A 460 -40.15 -1.80 -13.07
N LYS A 461 -40.21 -3.11 -12.77
CA LYS A 461 -39.15 -3.81 -12.03
C LYS A 461 -37.92 -4.13 -12.91
N SER A 462 -38.03 -4.04 -14.23
CA SER A 462 -36.92 -4.27 -15.17
C SER A 462 -35.95 -3.09 -15.25
N VAL A 463 -36.43 -1.84 -15.33
CA VAL A 463 -35.56 -0.67 -15.57
C VAL A 463 -34.58 -0.41 -14.42
N TRP A 464 -35.04 -0.49 -13.17
CA TRP A 464 -34.15 -0.35 -12.00
C TRP A 464 -33.13 -1.48 -11.91
N ARG A 465 -33.56 -2.71 -12.20
CA ARG A 465 -32.67 -3.87 -12.25
C ARG A 465 -31.59 -3.68 -13.33
N ASP A 466 -31.96 -3.16 -14.50
CA ASP A 466 -31.01 -2.87 -15.58
C ASP A 466 -30.05 -1.73 -15.23
N LEU A 467 -30.51 -0.68 -14.56
CA LEU A 467 -29.65 0.42 -14.13
C LEU A 467 -28.62 -0.02 -13.07
N ILE A 468 -29.04 -0.89 -12.14
CA ILE A 468 -28.20 -1.37 -11.04
C ILE A 468 -27.17 -2.39 -11.54
N TRP A 469 -27.57 -3.33 -12.42
CA TRP A 469 -26.77 -4.50 -12.75
C TRP A 469 -26.17 -4.49 -14.15
N HIS A 470 -26.76 -3.78 -15.11
CA HIS A 470 -26.33 -3.89 -16.51
C HIS A 470 -25.15 -2.97 -16.85
N ASP A 471 -24.05 -3.56 -17.33
CA ASP A 471 -22.77 -2.85 -17.53
C ASP A 471 -22.81 -1.69 -18.52
N LYS A 472 -23.72 -1.72 -19.50
CA LYS A 472 -23.84 -0.66 -20.52
C LYS A 472 -24.75 0.50 -20.10
N SER A 473 -25.48 0.36 -18.99
CA SER A 473 -26.42 1.39 -18.55
C SER A 473 -25.69 2.57 -17.88
N PRO A 474 -26.27 3.78 -17.87
CA PRO A 474 -25.62 4.97 -17.29
C PRO A 474 -25.08 4.74 -15.88
N ILE A 475 -23.95 5.36 -15.55
CA ILE A 475 -23.22 5.06 -14.32
C ILE A 475 -23.91 5.61 -13.04
N ILE A 476 -24.82 6.56 -13.17
CA ILE A 476 -25.40 7.37 -12.07
C ILE A 476 -25.85 6.52 -10.88
N VAL A 477 -26.70 5.50 -11.12
CA VAL A 477 -27.24 4.64 -10.04
C VAL A 477 -26.13 3.82 -9.38
N SER A 478 -25.13 3.38 -10.15
CA SER A 478 -23.98 2.65 -9.63
C SER A 478 -23.08 3.51 -8.75
N VAL A 479 -22.89 4.78 -9.10
CA VAL A 479 -22.16 5.72 -8.26
C VAL A 479 -22.93 6.01 -6.98
N ALA A 480 -24.25 6.20 -7.05
CA ALA A 480 -25.08 6.41 -5.88
C ALA A 480 -24.97 5.25 -4.88
N LEU A 481 -25.12 4.00 -5.36
CA LEU A 481 -24.96 2.82 -4.51
C LEU A 481 -23.54 2.69 -3.95
N SER A 482 -22.52 3.03 -4.75
CA SER A 482 -21.14 3.01 -4.30
C SER A 482 -20.89 4.02 -3.19
N LEU A 483 -21.40 5.25 -3.33
CA LEU A 483 -21.31 6.29 -2.31
C LEU A 483 -22.01 5.90 -1.02
N ILE A 484 -23.18 5.26 -1.10
CA ILE A 484 -23.89 4.72 0.07
C ILE A 484 -23.01 3.69 0.80
N ILE A 485 -22.44 2.72 0.09
CA ILE A 485 -21.57 1.70 0.70
C ILE A 485 -20.37 2.33 1.42
N ILE A 486 -19.74 3.34 0.81
CA ILE A 486 -18.59 4.05 1.40
C ILE A 486 -18.98 4.85 2.65
N THR A 487 -20.15 5.49 2.63
CA THR A 487 -20.55 6.46 3.66
C THR A 487 -21.26 5.81 4.85
N ILE A 488 -21.81 4.60 4.72
CA ILE A 488 -22.50 3.88 5.81
C ILE A 488 -21.63 3.73 7.07
N PRO A 489 -20.39 3.21 7.02
CA PRO A 489 -19.58 3.06 8.23
C PRO A 489 -19.28 4.40 8.92
N LEU A 490 -19.08 5.44 8.12
CA LEU A 490 -18.84 6.79 8.61
C LEU A 490 -20.09 7.35 9.32
N LEU A 491 -21.28 7.16 8.72
CA LEU A 491 -22.55 7.55 9.30
C LEU A 491 -22.81 6.85 10.64
N VAL A 492 -22.55 5.54 10.71
CA VAL A 492 -22.67 4.74 11.94
C VAL A 492 -21.74 5.29 13.02
N TRP A 493 -20.49 5.63 12.68
CA TRP A 493 -19.57 6.23 13.64
C TRP A 493 -20.04 7.61 14.12
N ILE A 494 -20.48 8.51 13.23
CA ILE A 494 -20.98 9.86 13.62
C ILE A 494 -22.14 9.75 14.64
N ILE A 495 -23.03 8.76 14.47
CA ILE A 495 -24.15 8.53 15.38
C ILE A 495 -23.69 7.97 16.73
N LEU A 496 -22.76 7.01 16.73
CA LEU A 496 -22.32 6.30 17.94
C LEU A 496 -21.20 7.00 18.71
N ALA A 497 -20.40 7.85 18.05
CA ALA A 497 -19.20 8.47 18.64
C ALA A 497 -19.43 9.07 20.03
N PRO A 498 -20.50 9.84 20.29
CA PRO A 498 -20.74 10.46 21.58
C PRO A 498 -21.09 9.46 22.69
N ALA A 499 -21.80 8.37 22.35
CA ALA A 499 -22.07 7.29 23.31
C ALA A 499 -20.79 6.49 23.65
N LEU A 500 -19.82 6.51 22.74
CA LEU A 500 -18.51 5.87 22.88
C LEU A 500 -17.47 6.78 23.57
N ASN A 501 -17.81 8.02 23.91
CA ASN A 501 -16.91 8.98 24.57
C ASN A 501 -16.84 8.77 26.08
N THR A 502 -16.23 7.67 26.52
CA THR A 502 -16.23 7.29 27.95
C THR A 502 -15.20 8.04 28.81
N HIS A 503 -14.23 8.73 28.19
CA HIS A 503 -13.10 9.36 28.89
C HIS A 503 -13.02 10.89 28.70
N ASP A 504 -14.07 11.51 28.12
CA ASP A 504 -14.17 12.97 27.90
C ASP A 504 -12.91 13.62 27.29
N ASN A 505 -12.33 12.97 26.27
CA ASN A 505 -11.17 13.53 25.57
C ASN A 505 -11.59 14.40 24.37
N ASN A 506 -10.60 15.06 23.77
CA ASN A 506 -10.81 15.95 22.63
C ASN A 506 -11.01 15.21 21.29
N ALA A 507 -11.12 13.88 21.27
CA ALA A 507 -11.17 13.12 20.02
C ALA A 507 -12.41 13.43 19.16
N ILE A 508 -13.50 13.85 19.80
CA ILE A 508 -14.79 14.18 19.17
C ILE A 508 -15.04 15.68 19.18
N GLU A 509 -14.04 16.49 19.56
CA GLU A 509 -14.19 17.94 19.68
C GLU A 509 -14.69 18.55 18.37
N TRP A 510 -14.23 18.05 17.21
CA TRP A 510 -14.68 18.49 15.90
C TRP A 510 -16.17 18.19 15.63
N VAL A 511 -16.67 17.00 15.99
CA VAL A 511 -18.11 16.66 15.83
C VAL A 511 -18.96 17.46 16.79
N ASN A 512 -18.46 17.68 18.01
CA ASN A 512 -19.17 18.45 19.03
C ASN A 512 -19.25 19.94 18.65
N LYS A 513 -18.19 20.51 18.06
CA LYS A 513 -18.17 21.89 17.54
C LYS A 513 -19.13 22.07 16.35
N ILE A 514 -19.08 21.17 15.38
CA ILE A 514 -19.93 21.26 14.18
C ILE A 514 -21.40 20.96 14.51
N GLY A 515 -21.64 20.00 15.40
CA GLY A 515 -22.96 19.46 15.71
C GLY A 515 -23.32 18.30 14.76
N ARG A 516 -23.94 17.26 15.33
CA ARG A 516 -24.25 16.00 14.62
C ARG A 516 -25.11 16.20 13.38
N MET A 517 -26.12 17.07 13.46
CA MET A 517 -27.01 17.32 12.34
C MET A 517 -26.25 17.95 11.16
N LYS A 518 -25.36 18.92 11.42
CA LYS A 518 -24.52 19.51 10.37
C LYS A 518 -23.54 18.49 9.80
N ALA A 519 -22.98 17.59 10.61
CA ALA A 519 -22.12 16.51 10.10
C ALA A 519 -22.87 15.54 9.17
N ILE A 520 -24.12 15.18 9.50
CA ILE A 520 -24.98 14.35 8.64
C ILE A 520 -25.34 15.10 7.34
N LEU A 521 -25.68 16.38 7.43
CA LEU A 521 -25.92 17.21 6.24
C LEU A 521 -24.66 17.33 5.37
N GLY A 522 -23.49 17.51 5.98
CA GLY A 522 -22.20 17.53 5.26
C GLY A 522 -21.91 16.23 4.52
N LEU A 523 -22.27 15.08 5.10
CA LEU A 523 -22.19 13.79 4.42
C LEU A 523 -23.14 13.72 3.22
N ALA A 524 -24.38 14.21 3.37
CA ALA A 524 -25.33 14.30 2.27
C ALA A 524 -24.83 15.22 1.14
N MET A 525 -24.22 16.37 1.49
CA MET A 525 -23.60 17.30 0.54
C MET A 525 -22.44 16.64 -0.22
N PHE A 526 -21.58 15.89 0.47
CA PHE A 526 -20.53 15.13 -0.20
C PHE A 526 -21.09 14.14 -1.23
N ILE A 527 -22.19 13.45 -0.90
CA ILE A 527 -22.86 12.53 -1.82
C ILE A 527 -23.46 13.28 -3.02
N SER A 528 -24.18 14.40 -2.81
CA SER A 528 -24.75 15.18 -3.90
C SER A 528 -23.67 15.74 -4.82
N LEU A 529 -22.59 16.31 -4.28
CA LEU A 529 -21.49 16.85 -5.07
C LEU A 529 -20.79 15.76 -5.89
N ALA A 530 -20.48 14.60 -5.29
CA ALA A 530 -19.88 13.49 -6.01
C ALA A 530 -20.80 12.96 -7.14
N MET A 531 -22.12 12.95 -6.92
CA MET A 531 -23.10 12.61 -7.93
C MET A 531 -23.17 13.65 -9.06
N ILE A 532 -23.04 14.95 -8.75
CA ILE A 532 -22.93 16.01 -9.76
C ILE A 532 -21.70 15.74 -10.65
N TYR A 533 -20.55 15.46 -10.07
CA TYR A 533 -19.35 15.14 -10.86
C TYR A 533 -19.52 13.90 -11.73
N ALA A 534 -20.14 12.83 -11.21
CA ALA A 534 -20.42 11.64 -11.99
C ALA A 534 -21.37 11.92 -13.18
N THR A 535 -22.40 12.75 -12.99
CA THR A 535 -23.32 13.13 -14.08
C THR A 535 -22.62 13.97 -15.14
N ILE A 536 -21.79 14.95 -14.75
CA ILE A 536 -20.99 15.76 -15.65
C ILE A 536 -20.02 14.87 -16.45
N ALA A 537 -19.30 13.98 -15.77
CA ALA A 537 -18.39 13.02 -16.39
C ALA A 537 -19.12 12.17 -17.45
N GLN A 538 -20.27 11.61 -17.08
CA GLN A 538 -21.06 10.76 -17.97
C GLN A 538 -21.53 11.52 -19.22
N ARG A 539 -21.96 12.78 -19.07
CA ARG A 539 -22.38 13.63 -20.19
C ARG A 539 -21.22 13.91 -21.15
N ILE A 540 -20.03 14.22 -20.63
CA ILE A 540 -18.84 14.45 -21.46
C ILE A 540 -18.45 13.17 -22.22
N LEU A 541 -18.60 12.00 -21.60
CA LEU A 541 -18.36 10.70 -22.25
C LEU A 541 -19.39 10.35 -23.34
N LEU A 542 -20.52 11.07 -23.42
CA LEU A 542 -21.48 10.98 -24.51
C LEU A 542 -21.16 11.88 -25.71
N LEU A 543 -20.16 12.76 -25.60
CA LEU A 543 -19.73 13.60 -26.72
C LEU A 543 -19.21 12.75 -27.88
N LYS A 544 -19.39 13.28 -29.11
CA LYS A 544 -18.95 12.64 -30.36
C LYS A 544 -17.42 12.71 -30.56
N THR A 545 -16.69 13.43 -29.72
CA THR A 545 -15.24 13.63 -29.84
C THR A 545 -14.44 12.37 -29.46
N PRO A 546 -13.33 12.05 -30.17
CA PRO A 546 -12.49 10.90 -29.84
C PRO A 546 -11.74 11.06 -28.51
N ARG A 547 -11.44 12.29 -28.10
CA ARG A 547 -10.71 12.62 -26.85
C ARG A 547 -11.60 12.85 -25.63
N ARG A 548 -12.87 12.44 -25.67
CA ARG A 548 -13.87 12.64 -24.58
C ARG A 548 -13.40 12.23 -23.19
N THR A 549 -12.62 11.15 -23.06
CA THR A 549 -12.10 10.69 -21.76
C THR A 549 -11.13 11.70 -21.16
N LEU A 550 -10.29 12.33 -21.99
CA LEU A 550 -9.38 13.38 -21.53
C LEU A 550 -10.15 14.64 -21.12
N PHE A 551 -11.17 15.04 -21.89
CA PHE A 551 -12.03 16.16 -21.51
C PHE A 551 -12.78 15.90 -20.21
N ALA A 552 -13.28 14.68 -19.98
CA ALA A 552 -13.96 14.32 -18.73
C ALA A 552 -13.00 14.43 -17.55
N ILE A 553 -11.79 13.85 -17.65
CA ILE A 553 -10.78 13.92 -16.61
C ILE A 553 -10.36 15.37 -16.34
N ALA A 554 -10.08 16.15 -17.39
CA ALA A 554 -9.68 17.54 -17.25
C ALA A 554 -10.77 18.40 -16.59
N THR A 555 -12.04 18.25 -17.02
CA THR A 555 -13.16 19.02 -16.46
C THR A 555 -13.39 18.65 -14.99
N ILE A 556 -13.40 17.37 -14.65
CA ILE A 556 -13.56 16.92 -13.26
C ILE A 556 -12.38 17.40 -12.40
N GLY A 557 -11.15 17.32 -12.92
CA GLY A 557 -9.96 17.83 -12.24
C GLY A 557 -10.07 19.33 -11.94
N VAL A 558 -10.49 20.12 -12.94
CA VAL A 558 -10.77 21.55 -12.75
C VAL A 558 -11.86 21.75 -11.69
N LEU A 559 -12.99 21.05 -11.75
CA LEU A 559 -14.05 21.19 -10.74
C LEU A 559 -13.59 20.80 -9.32
N ILE A 560 -12.68 19.83 -9.19
CA ILE A 560 -12.17 19.40 -7.88
C ILE A 560 -11.20 20.43 -7.29
N PHE A 561 -10.24 20.92 -8.07
CA PHE A 561 -9.12 21.71 -7.54
C PHE A 561 -9.33 23.21 -7.61
N THR A 562 -10.14 23.71 -8.56
CA THR A 562 -10.24 25.14 -8.83
C THR A 562 -11.00 25.93 -7.75
N PRO A 563 -12.10 25.42 -7.16
CA PRO A 563 -12.80 26.19 -6.12
C PRO A 563 -11.91 26.46 -4.89
N PRO A 564 -11.23 25.47 -4.27
CA PRO A 564 -10.35 25.74 -3.14
C PRO A 564 -9.17 26.65 -3.47
N THR A 565 -8.60 26.57 -4.68
CA THR A 565 -7.45 27.40 -5.07
C THR A 565 -7.87 28.85 -5.29
N ILE A 566 -9.02 29.10 -5.92
CA ILE A 566 -9.58 30.45 -6.08
C ILE A 566 -9.90 31.06 -4.72
N TYR A 567 -10.54 30.30 -3.81
CA TYR A 567 -10.89 30.82 -2.49
C TYR A 567 -9.64 31.18 -1.68
N SER A 568 -8.61 30.33 -1.74
CA SER A 568 -7.31 30.61 -1.13
C SER A 568 -6.64 31.86 -1.73
N LEU A 569 -6.66 32.01 -3.07
CA LEU A 569 -6.07 33.16 -3.76
C LEU A 569 -6.80 34.47 -3.46
N LEU A 570 -8.13 34.42 -3.33
CA LEU A 570 -8.99 35.57 -3.01
C LEU A 570 -9.12 35.83 -1.50
N ASN A 571 -8.41 35.06 -0.66
CA ASN A 571 -8.46 35.14 0.80
C ASN A 571 -9.87 34.99 1.40
N ILE A 572 -10.71 34.18 0.76
CA ILE A 572 -12.05 33.81 1.23
C ILE A 572 -11.88 32.74 2.31
N THR A 573 -11.90 33.14 3.58
CA THR A 573 -11.67 32.23 4.70
C THR A 573 -12.94 31.50 5.13
N PRO A 574 -12.85 30.26 5.65
CA PRO A 574 -14.02 29.53 6.15
C PRO A 574 -14.75 30.22 7.30
N GLU A 575 -14.04 31.07 8.06
CA GLU A 575 -14.57 31.80 9.22
C GLU A 575 -15.46 32.98 8.80
N ALA A 576 -15.04 33.75 7.79
CA ALA A 576 -15.77 34.93 7.32
C ALA A 576 -16.85 34.57 6.29
N ASP A 577 -16.53 33.67 5.36
CA ASP A 577 -17.34 33.41 4.16
C ASP A 577 -17.64 31.91 4.00
N SER A 578 -18.18 31.32 5.06
CA SER A 578 -18.39 29.87 5.20
C SER A 578 -19.26 29.25 4.09
N VAL A 579 -20.15 30.04 3.47
CA VAL A 579 -21.09 29.60 2.43
C VAL A 579 -20.38 29.13 1.15
N PHE A 580 -19.31 29.80 0.73
CA PHE A 580 -18.58 29.38 -0.49
C PHE A 580 -17.89 28.04 -0.30
N TRP A 581 -17.41 27.77 0.91
CA TRP A 581 -16.76 26.52 1.27
C TRP A 581 -17.73 25.34 1.26
N LEU A 582 -19.02 25.56 1.53
CA LEU A 582 -20.05 24.51 1.46
C LEU A 582 -20.21 23.94 0.03
N PHE A 583 -19.99 24.74 -1.02
CA PHE A 583 -20.03 24.28 -2.42
C PHE A 583 -18.67 23.80 -2.96
N SER A 584 -17.64 23.75 -2.11
CA SER A 584 -16.32 23.24 -2.47
C SER A 584 -16.22 21.73 -2.26
N ASN A 585 -15.10 21.13 -2.67
CA ASN A 585 -14.79 19.72 -2.38
C ASN A 585 -14.48 19.45 -0.89
N PHE A 586 -14.41 20.51 -0.08
CA PHE A 586 -14.19 20.45 1.35
C PHE A 586 -15.34 21.14 2.10
N PRO A 587 -16.59 20.65 1.97
CA PRO A 587 -17.74 21.28 2.62
C PRO A 587 -17.58 21.30 4.14
N TRP A 588 -16.84 20.33 4.69
CA TRP A 588 -16.50 20.21 6.10
C TRP A 588 -15.91 21.47 6.73
N LEU A 589 -15.11 22.25 5.98
CA LEU A 589 -14.50 23.49 6.48
C LEU A 589 -15.56 24.59 6.70
N GLY A 590 -16.62 24.62 5.89
CA GLY A 590 -17.71 25.59 6.04
C GLY A 590 -18.76 25.21 7.08
N LEU A 591 -18.84 23.94 7.49
CA LEU A 591 -19.89 23.44 8.39
C LEU A 591 -19.82 24.02 9.80
N GLU A 592 -18.61 24.23 10.32
CA GLU A 592 -18.40 24.74 11.68
C GLU A 592 -18.99 26.15 11.83
N HIS A 593 -18.68 27.03 10.87
CA HIS A 593 -19.04 28.45 10.92
C HIS A 593 -20.40 28.78 10.29
N SER A 594 -21.03 27.85 9.55
CA SER A 594 -22.34 28.08 8.93
C SER A 594 -23.51 27.74 9.84
N ALA A 595 -24.61 28.51 9.77
CA ALA A 595 -25.87 28.13 10.38
C ALA A 595 -26.45 26.85 9.74
N THR A 596 -27.11 26.00 10.53
CA THR A 596 -27.71 24.74 10.05
C THR A 596 -28.69 24.96 8.89
N PHE A 597 -29.45 26.05 8.95
CA PHE A 597 -30.37 26.44 7.88
C PHE A 597 -29.63 26.73 6.56
N THR A 598 -28.50 27.45 6.61
CA THR A 598 -27.66 27.72 5.44
C THR A 598 -27.11 26.44 4.83
N VAL A 599 -26.63 25.51 5.66
CA VAL A 599 -26.15 24.19 5.20
C VAL A 599 -27.28 23.41 4.49
N PHE A 600 -28.49 23.42 5.07
CA PHE A 600 -29.66 22.77 4.46
C PHE A 600 -30.03 23.41 3.10
N MET A 601 -30.03 24.74 3.01
CA MET A 601 -30.31 25.46 1.76
C MET A 601 -29.25 25.20 0.70
N SER A 602 -27.97 25.12 1.08
CA SER A 602 -26.88 24.72 0.17
C SER A 602 -27.08 23.30 -0.37
N LEU A 603 -27.45 22.34 0.49
CA LEU A 603 -27.79 20.98 0.05
C LEU A 603 -28.97 20.98 -0.93
N LEU A 604 -30.02 21.76 -0.65
CA LEU A 604 -31.18 21.86 -1.55
C LEU A 604 -30.80 22.43 -2.91
N ALA A 605 -29.89 23.42 -2.95
CA ALA A 605 -29.34 23.95 -4.19
C ALA A 605 -28.56 22.89 -4.97
N GLU A 606 -27.69 22.11 -4.31
CA GLU A 606 -26.96 21.01 -4.95
C GLU A 606 -27.89 19.93 -5.51
N VAL A 607 -28.91 19.51 -4.75
CA VAL A 607 -29.91 18.55 -5.20
C VAL A 607 -30.69 19.08 -6.41
N THR A 608 -30.98 20.39 -6.45
CA THR A 608 -31.62 21.04 -7.59
C THR A 608 -30.73 20.99 -8.83
N VAL A 609 -29.44 21.31 -8.70
CA VAL A 609 -28.48 21.19 -9.81
C VAL A 609 -28.37 19.74 -10.28
N LEU A 610 -28.28 18.78 -9.37
CA LEU A 610 -28.19 17.36 -9.67
C LEU A 610 -29.44 16.85 -10.42
N THR A 611 -30.63 17.26 -10.01
CA THR A 611 -31.88 16.87 -10.68
C THR A 611 -31.95 17.43 -12.10
N LEU A 612 -31.61 18.70 -12.31
CA LEU A 612 -31.56 19.33 -13.64
C LEU A 612 -30.54 18.63 -14.57
N LEU A 613 -29.34 18.33 -14.06
CA LEU A 613 -28.30 17.61 -14.82
C LEU A 613 -28.75 16.20 -15.21
N ASN A 614 -29.41 15.49 -14.29
CA ASN A 614 -29.94 14.15 -14.56
C ASN A 614 -31.06 14.18 -15.59
N LEU A 615 -32.01 15.13 -15.51
CA LEU A 615 -33.06 15.29 -16.53
C LEU A 615 -32.46 15.49 -17.92
N HIS A 616 -31.45 16.36 -18.02
CA HIS A 616 -30.77 16.61 -19.29
C HIS A 616 -30.01 15.37 -19.80
N LEU A 617 -29.34 14.63 -18.92
CA LEU A 617 -28.66 13.38 -19.29
C LEU A 617 -29.67 12.32 -19.75
N THR A 618 -30.81 12.16 -19.06
CA THR A 618 -31.88 11.24 -19.48
C THR A 618 -32.41 11.59 -20.87
N ASN A 619 -32.64 12.87 -21.15
CA ASN A 619 -33.05 13.32 -22.48
C ASN A 619 -31.97 13.01 -23.54
N GLN A 620 -30.70 13.26 -23.25
CA GLN A 620 -29.59 12.95 -24.15
C GLN A 620 -29.48 11.45 -24.45
N VAL A 621 -29.67 10.59 -23.44
CA VAL A 621 -29.66 9.13 -23.59
C VAL A 621 -30.85 8.65 -24.41
N LYS A 622 -32.04 9.24 -24.21
CA LYS A 622 -33.25 8.92 -24.99
C LYS A 622 -33.05 9.25 -26.47
N LEU A 623 -32.52 10.44 -26.78
CA LEU A 623 -32.19 10.86 -28.15
C LEU A 623 -31.13 9.96 -28.79
N ALA A 624 -30.11 9.58 -28.03
CA ALA A 624 -29.04 8.70 -28.48
C ALA A 624 -29.53 7.29 -28.88
N GLY A 625 -30.64 6.83 -28.30
CA GLY A 625 -31.27 5.53 -28.58
C GLY A 625 -32.27 5.52 -29.75
N GLU A 626 -32.63 6.67 -30.33
CA GLU A 626 -33.60 6.74 -31.42
C GLU A 626 -33.10 6.00 -32.68
N SER A 627 -34.03 5.40 -33.43
CA SER A 627 -33.71 4.81 -34.74
C SER A 627 -33.44 5.93 -35.75
N ALA A 628 -32.64 5.62 -36.78
CA ALA A 628 -32.39 6.57 -37.87
C ALA A 628 -33.70 7.01 -38.54
N THR A 629 -34.66 6.10 -38.69
CA THR A 629 -36.01 6.39 -39.20
C THR A 629 -36.79 7.36 -38.31
N LYS A 630 -36.72 7.20 -36.99
CA LYS A 630 -37.40 8.09 -36.05
C LYS A 630 -36.77 9.49 -36.02
N ALA A 631 -35.44 9.56 -36.12
CA ALA A 631 -34.73 10.84 -36.24
C ALA A 631 -35.11 11.58 -37.53
N LEU A 632 -35.12 10.86 -38.66
CA LEU A 632 -35.55 11.39 -39.96
C LEU A 632 -37.00 11.89 -39.93
N LEU A 633 -37.94 11.11 -39.37
CA LEU A 633 -39.35 11.51 -39.24
C LEU A 633 -39.57 12.69 -38.29
N ALA A 634 -38.65 12.92 -37.35
CA ALA A 634 -38.66 14.05 -36.43
C ALA A 634 -37.92 15.28 -36.98
N GLY A 635 -37.38 15.24 -38.20
CA GLY A 635 -36.65 16.33 -38.84
C GLY A 635 -35.30 16.66 -38.18
N ARG A 636 -34.60 15.66 -37.63
CA ARG A 636 -33.32 15.84 -36.91
C ARG A 636 -32.14 15.12 -37.54
#